data_AF-A0A2S4L4Q0-F1
#
_entry.id   AF-A0A2S4L4Q0-F1
#
_cell.length_a   1.000
_cell.length_b   1.000
_cell.length_c   1.000
_cell.angle_alpha   90.00
_cell.angle_beta   90.00
_cell.angle_gamma   90.00
#
_symmetry.space_group_name_H-M   'P 1'
#
loop_
_entity.id
_entity.type
_entity.pdbx_description
1 polymer ?
#
loop_
_entity_poly.entity_id
_entity_poly.type
_entity_poly.pdbx_seq_one_letter_code
_entity_poly.pdbx_strand_id
1 'polypeptide(L)'
;MVRAAQYGVILDAGSSGTRIYVYKWKHPSSATKHASAAEMHSLPRLKLEKNKKIHPGVSTFADDVVSVGPDHLQSLVDVALDQVPAAKVPETPVFLMATAGVRFLPKQQQAALLQGICTYLQANTRFDLPDCKSHIQVISGETEGLYGWIAANYLLGGFDRPEEHAHGKGHHTYGFLDMGGASAQIAFAPNTTEAIRHADDLKLVRLRRLDGSPVEYKVFTATWLGFGANKARSRYVESLRDNYDSTVDEIPDPCMPKGLRTTLSGEPAISRKATHGQVLLVGTGAFDECLRKTHPLLRKDAPCEDHPCLLNGQHVPAIDFDVNHFVGVSEYWHTTHGVFGKEHNAYDLATYQHDVMDFCNRDWAAIEADLEKRKKTPEQKAQDAREACFKASWLINVLHDGIGIPRVSLEAVPNPGINTTKEAAEKAKDKGYLDPFQPVDKIDGIEVSWTLGKMVLYAAGQVSPVGSSSLPVGFGSNVQSGTPSDFEHAGSSPLLPITNPDDDDDDDMLIAPSKSTSSLLVLVLVLLLAAYLLRRPERRRRLWSIIRRRRRSGSGRKPTRGCFSLASKLFGWNPTAYERVMEEGEAAEFELGEMDSDDQNYSDSSDGSRAGKAPGLATPRLNIDRFDDMHPPSAMDRNGLVIRTESRERLAPTLQMLNAGRRSRAGSPTRLKSPLVTPLQD
;
A
#
# COMPACT_ATOMS: atom_id res chain seq x y z
N MET A 1 -14.07 17.07 23.60
CA MET A 1 -13.63 16.36 22.37
C MET A 1 -12.56 15.26 22.57
N VAL A 2 -11.50 15.45 23.37
CA VAL A 2 -10.37 14.48 23.45
C VAL A 2 -10.76 13.12 24.03
N ARG A 3 -11.69 13.04 24.99
CA ARG A 3 -12.05 11.76 25.65
C ARG A 3 -12.77 10.78 24.72
N ALA A 4 -13.62 11.29 23.83
CA ALA A 4 -14.47 10.50 22.93
C ALA A 4 -13.76 9.98 21.66
N ALA A 5 -12.55 10.44 21.36
CA ALA A 5 -11.78 9.97 20.21
C ALA A 5 -10.84 8.82 20.58
N GLN A 6 -10.71 7.87 19.67
CA GLN A 6 -9.75 6.77 19.68
C GLN A 6 -8.80 6.95 18.50
N TYR A 7 -7.57 6.48 18.65
CA TYR A 7 -6.52 6.57 17.65
C TYR A 7 -5.85 5.21 17.50
N GLY A 8 -5.21 4.99 16.35
CA GLY A 8 -4.38 3.82 16.10
C GLY A 8 -3.26 4.17 15.14
N VAL A 9 -2.05 3.70 15.44
CA VAL A 9 -0.85 3.92 14.62
C VAL A 9 -0.39 2.60 14.05
N ILE A 10 -0.15 2.56 12.75
CA ILE A 10 0.38 1.37 12.08
C ILE A 10 1.49 1.74 11.10
N LEU A 11 2.61 1.02 11.21
CA LEU A 11 3.75 1.09 10.32
C LEU A 11 3.69 -0.13 9.38
N ASP A 12 3.42 0.13 8.10
CA ASP A 12 3.59 -0.82 7.00
C ASP A 12 5.07 -0.89 6.63
N ALA A 13 5.74 -1.97 7.03
CA ALA A 13 7.13 -2.25 6.73
C ALA A 13 7.24 -3.05 5.41
N GLY A 14 6.96 -2.35 4.32
CA GLY A 14 7.06 -2.84 2.95
C GLY A 14 8.48 -3.12 2.45
N SER A 15 8.59 -3.81 1.32
CA SER A 15 9.88 -4.17 0.70
C SER A 15 10.65 -2.96 0.15
N SER A 16 9.97 -1.99 -0.44
CA SER A 16 10.60 -0.80 -1.03
C SER A 16 10.72 0.37 -0.08
N GLY A 17 9.93 0.40 1.00
CA GLY A 17 9.83 1.53 1.91
C GLY A 17 8.99 1.22 3.14
N THR A 18 8.96 2.14 4.09
CA THR A 18 8.13 2.05 5.30
C THR A 18 7.14 3.20 5.33
N ARG A 19 5.88 2.90 5.61
CA ARG A 19 4.81 3.89 5.68
C ARG A 19 4.18 3.90 7.06
N ILE A 20 3.95 5.07 7.62
CA ILE A 20 3.12 5.22 8.82
C ILE A 20 1.73 5.68 8.45
N TYR A 21 0.72 5.15 9.14
CA TYR A 21 -0.67 5.57 9.05
C TYR A 21 -1.19 5.86 10.46
N VAL A 22 -1.84 7.01 10.62
CA VAL A 22 -2.52 7.42 11.84
C VAL A 22 -4.02 7.46 11.58
N TYR A 23 -4.76 6.55 12.19
CA TYR A 23 -6.20 6.48 12.08
C TYR A 23 -6.88 7.03 13.34
N LYS A 24 -8.08 7.57 13.16
CA LYS A 24 -8.94 8.10 14.23
C LYS A 24 -10.35 7.58 14.06
N TRP A 25 -11.01 7.21 15.15
CA TRP A 25 -12.43 6.86 15.18
C TRP A 25 -13.07 7.33 16.49
N LYS A 26 -14.41 7.28 16.56
CA LYS A 26 -15.16 7.61 17.77
C LYS A 26 -15.18 6.40 18.72
N HIS A 27 -15.14 6.67 20.02
CA HIS A 27 -15.44 5.67 21.05
C HIS A 27 -16.83 5.06 20.80
N PRO A 28 -17.04 3.74 20.98
CA PRO A 28 -18.32 3.09 20.70
C PRO A 28 -19.53 3.79 21.34
N SER A 29 -19.45 4.15 22.63
CA SER A 29 -20.53 4.88 23.33
C SER A 29 -20.84 6.26 22.73
N SER A 30 -19.84 6.95 22.21
CA SER A 30 -20.02 8.26 21.55
C SER A 30 -20.51 8.10 20.12
N ALA A 31 -20.12 7.02 19.44
CA ALA A 31 -20.60 6.70 18.10
C ALA A 31 -22.09 6.35 18.10
N THR A 32 -22.61 5.71 19.16
CA THR A 32 -24.00 5.25 19.23
C THR A 32 -24.99 6.27 19.82
N LYS A 33 -24.53 7.31 20.55
CA LYS A 33 -25.40 8.26 21.29
C LYS A 33 -26.51 8.89 20.43
N HIS A 34 -26.19 9.25 19.18
CA HIS A 34 -27.12 9.89 18.23
C HIS A 34 -27.17 9.17 16.88
N ALA A 35 -26.74 7.92 16.84
CA ALA A 35 -26.73 7.14 15.60
C ALA A 35 -28.16 6.77 15.17
N SER A 36 -28.45 6.94 13.90
CA SER A 36 -29.62 6.34 13.25
C SER A 36 -29.54 4.81 13.30
N ALA A 37 -30.65 4.13 13.01
CA ALA A 37 -30.67 2.67 12.93
C ALA A 37 -29.67 2.11 11.91
N ALA A 38 -29.51 2.80 10.77
CA ALA A 38 -28.54 2.42 9.74
C ALA A 38 -27.09 2.60 10.22
N GLU A 39 -26.79 3.67 10.95
CA GLU A 39 -25.46 3.91 11.52
C GLU A 39 -25.14 2.92 12.64
N MET A 40 -26.10 2.57 13.49
CA MET A 40 -25.92 1.51 14.49
C MET A 40 -25.62 0.16 13.85
N HIS A 41 -26.26 -0.13 12.70
CA HIS A 41 -26.04 -1.34 11.93
C HIS A 41 -24.85 -1.22 10.95
N SER A 42 -23.83 -0.43 11.29
CA SER A 42 -22.59 -0.29 10.52
C SER A 42 -21.34 -0.56 11.36
N LEU A 43 -20.21 -0.77 10.70
CA LEU A 43 -18.91 -0.86 11.37
C LEU A 43 -18.45 0.51 11.89
N PRO A 44 -17.56 0.55 12.91
CA PRO A 44 -16.97 1.81 13.37
C PRO A 44 -16.36 2.62 12.22
N ARG A 45 -16.67 3.92 12.16
CA ARG A 45 -16.18 4.82 11.12
C ARG A 45 -14.78 5.33 11.43
N LEU A 46 -13.79 4.83 10.70
CA LEU A 46 -12.40 5.28 10.76
C LEU A 46 -12.14 6.40 9.75
N LYS A 47 -11.32 7.37 10.16
CA LYS A 47 -10.75 8.42 9.32
C LYS A 47 -9.23 8.31 9.36
N LEU A 48 -8.59 8.43 8.20
CA LEU A 48 -7.14 8.62 8.10
C LEU A 48 -6.81 10.08 8.43
N GLU A 49 -6.02 10.32 9.48
CA GLU A 49 -5.57 11.66 9.85
C GLU A 49 -4.29 12.04 9.13
N LYS A 50 -3.34 11.10 9.03
CA LYS A 50 -2.07 11.32 8.34
C LYS A 50 -1.46 10.00 7.88
N ASN A 51 -0.77 10.06 6.76
CA ASN A 51 0.20 9.05 6.37
C ASN A 51 1.54 9.72 5.96
N LYS A 52 2.63 8.95 5.98
CA LYS A 52 3.93 9.34 5.41
C LYS A 52 4.70 8.09 5.01
N LYS A 53 5.30 8.10 3.82
CA LYS A 53 6.21 7.06 3.34
C LYS A 53 7.65 7.54 3.40
N ILE A 54 8.57 6.65 3.73
CA ILE A 54 10.01 6.84 3.55
C ILE A 54 10.63 5.60 2.89
N HIS A 55 11.84 5.79 2.37
CA HIS A 55 12.66 4.77 1.71
C HIS A 55 14.05 4.74 2.37
N PRO A 56 14.75 3.59 2.42
CA PRO A 56 14.38 2.27 1.89
C PRO A 56 13.40 1.48 2.79
N GLY A 57 13.16 0.19 2.53
CA GLY A 57 12.40 -0.67 3.45
C GLY A 57 13.24 -1.14 4.64
N VAL A 58 12.60 -1.44 5.79
CA VAL A 58 13.30 -1.90 7.01
C VAL A 58 14.18 -3.14 6.82
N SER A 59 13.90 -3.98 5.81
CA SER A 59 14.70 -5.17 5.53
C SER A 59 16.15 -4.85 5.17
N THR A 60 16.45 -3.61 4.75
CA THR A 60 17.83 -3.16 4.47
C THR A 60 18.69 -2.97 5.72
N PHE A 61 18.06 -2.86 6.90
CA PHE A 61 18.71 -2.71 8.20
C PHE A 61 18.92 -4.06 8.91
N ALA A 62 18.75 -5.19 8.21
CA ALA A 62 18.85 -6.52 8.81
C ALA A 62 20.24 -6.83 9.39
N ASP A 63 21.29 -6.23 8.82
CA ASP A 63 22.67 -6.36 9.25
C ASP A 63 23.12 -5.24 10.21
N ASP A 64 22.35 -4.15 10.30
CA ASP A 64 22.57 -3.04 11.24
C ASP A 64 21.26 -2.65 11.93
N VAL A 65 20.83 -3.51 12.85
CA VAL A 65 19.55 -3.36 13.55
C VAL A 65 19.52 -2.15 14.49
N VAL A 66 20.68 -1.64 14.91
CA VAL A 66 20.74 -0.52 15.88
C VAL A 66 20.33 0.80 15.21
N SER A 67 20.70 1.01 13.94
CA SER A 67 20.38 2.23 13.19
C SER A 67 18.92 2.33 12.75
N VAL A 68 18.18 1.20 12.63
CA VAL A 68 16.79 1.20 12.14
C VAL A 68 15.87 2.16 12.92
N GLY A 69 16.09 2.31 14.22
CA GLY A 69 15.33 3.21 15.07
C GLY A 69 15.56 4.68 14.73
N PRO A 70 16.75 5.23 15.04
CA PRO A 70 17.05 6.65 14.85
C PRO A 70 17.06 7.08 13.38
N ASP A 71 17.62 6.27 12.49
CA ASP A 71 17.91 6.70 11.11
C ASP A 71 16.71 6.49 10.18
N HIS A 72 15.78 5.60 10.54
CA HIS A 72 14.64 5.24 9.71
C HIS A 72 13.30 5.52 10.39
N LEU A 73 13.05 4.94 11.57
CA LEU A 73 11.74 5.01 12.21
C LEU A 73 11.43 6.34 12.90
N GLN A 74 12.43 7.07 13.38
CA GLN A 74 12.22 8.32 14.14
C GLN A 74 11.33 9.32 13.38
N SER A 75 11.65 9.58 12.10
CA SER A 75 10.92 10.54 11.28
C SER A 75 9.45 10.16 11.02
N LEU A 76 9.10 8.88 11.16
CA LEU A 76 7.73 8.38 11.08
C LEU A 76 7.04 8.49 12.44
N VAL A 77 7.73 8.12 13.51
CA VAL A 77 7.24 8.22 14.89
C VAL A 77 6.86 9.67 15.24
N ASP A 78 7.68 10.64 14.83
CA ASP A 78 7.42 12.07 15.03
C ASP A 78 6.10 12.49 14.37
N VAL A 79 5.81 12.00 13.16
CA VAL A 79 4.53 12.24 12.49
C VAL A 79 3.36 11.72 13.32
N ALA A 80 3.47 10.52 13.90
CA ALA A 80 2.39 10.01 14.75
C ALA A 80 2.21 10.83 16.03
N LEU A 81 3.31 11.24 16.68
CA LEU A 81 3.26 12.05 17.90
C LEU A 81 2.70 13.46 17.65
N ASP A 82 2.91 14.03 16.47
CA ASP A 82 2.32 15.31 16.08
C ASP A 82 0.80 15.23 15.86
N GLN A 83 0.29 14.08 15.40
CA GLN A 83 -1.13 13.90 15.09
C GLN A 83 -1.96 13.38 16.26
N VAL A 84 -1.35 12.58 17.16
CA VAL A 84 -2.02 12.00 18.32
C VAL A 84 -1.88 12.95 19.51
N PRO A 85 -2.98 13.44 20.11
CA PRO A 85 -2.91 14.30 21.29
C PRO A 85 -2.09 13.65 22.41
N ALA A 86 -1.21 14.42 23.07
CA ALA A 86 -0.28 13.89 24.07
C ALA A 86 -0.95 13.08 25.21
N ALA A 87 -2.20 13.43 25.56
CA ALA A 87 -2.99 12.70 26.57
C ALA A 87 -3.51 11.34 26.07
N LYS A 88 -3.61 11.14 24.74
CA LYS A 88 -4.09 9.92 24.09
C LYS A 88 -2.98 8.98 23.65
N VAL A 89 -1.73 9.45 23.58
CA VAL A 89 -0.57 8.60 23.22
C VAL A 89 -0.51 7.30 24.05
N PRO A 90 -0.66 7.30 25.39
CA PRO A 90 -0.65 6.07 26.20
C PRO A 90 -1.81 5.10 25.95
N GLU A 91 -2.90 5.56 25.33
CA GLU A 91 -4.07 4.74 24.98
C GLU A 91 -4.06 4.30 23.51
N THR A 92 -3.09 4.78 22.73
CA THR A 92 -3.06 4.61 21.28
C THR A 92 -2.14 3.44 20.94
N PRO A 93 -2.67 2.32 20.39
CA PRO A 93 -1.86 1.19 20.00
C PRO A 93 -0.94 1.57 18.83
N VAL A 94 0.30 1.09 18.89
CA VAL A 94 1.25 1.16 17.77
C VAL A 94 1.54 -0.26 17.27
N PHE A 95 1.41 -0.45 15.97
CA PHE A 95 1.74 -1.70 15.28
C PHE A 95 2.84 -1.44 14.26
N LEU A 96 3.79 -2.36 14.12
CA LEU A 96 4.65 -2.45 12.95
C LEU A 96 4.50 -3.85 12.36
N MET A 97 4.04 -3.91 11.12
CA MET A 97 3.80 -5.16 10.44
C MET A 97 4.66 -5.19 9.18
N ALA A 98 5.65 -6.07 9.18
CA ALA A 98 6.56 -6.26 8.07
C ALA A 98 5.99 -7.26 7.06
N THR A 99 6.12 -6.94 5.77
CA THR A 99 5.54 -7.75 4.68
C THR A 99 6.63 -8.51 3.91
N ALA A 100 6.48 -8.65 2.59
CA ALA A 100 7.34 -9.50 1.76
C ALA A 100 8.84 -9.19 1.85
N GLY A 101 9.24 -7.94 2.06
CA GLY A 101 10.65 -7.56 2.16
C GLY A 101 11.40 -8.30 3.27
N VAL A 102 10.80 -8.34 4.46
CA VAL A 102 11.36 -9.04 5.62
C VAL A 102 11.13 -10.55 5.53
N ARG A 103 10.06 -11.01 4.86
CA ARG A 103 9.82 -12.45 4.60
C ARG A 103 10.98 -13.13 3.86
N PHE A 104 11.73 -12.40 3.02
CA PHE A 104 12.92 -12.90 2.33
C PHE A 104 14.18 -13.04 3.20
N LEU A 105 14.22 -12.43 4.38
CA LEU A 105 15.38 -12.52 5.28
C LEU A 105 15.42 -13.88 6.00
N PRO A 106 16.60 -14.39 6.37
CA PRO A 106 16.75 -15.48 7.34
C PRO A 106 15.98 -15.23 8.65
N LYS A 107 15.40 -16.28 9.25
CA LYS A 107 14.58 -16.16 10.46
C LYS A 107 15.29 -15.49 11.64
N GLN A 108 16.59 -15.69 11.78
CA GLN A 108 17.39 -15.04 12.82
C GLN A 108 17.47 -13.52 12.61
N GLN A 109 17.68 -13.07 11.36
CA GLN A 109 17.68 -11.65 11.02
C GLN A 109 16.29 -11.02 11.20
N GLN A 110 15.21 -11.73 10.81
CA GLN A 110 13.84 -11.27 11.08
C GLN A 110 13.62 -11.03 12.58
N ALA A 111 13.99 -11.98 13.43
CA ALA A 111 13.81 -11.88 14.88
C ALA A 111 14.64 -10.74 15.49
N ALA A 112 15.91 -10.61 15.08
CA ALA A 112 16.79 -9.54 15.55
C ALA A 112 16.22 -8.16 15.18
N LEU A 113 15.83 -7.97 13.91
CA LEU A 113 15.27 -6.72 13.40
C LEU A 113 14.00 -6.32 14.16
N LEU A 114 13.02 -7.23 14.28
CA LEU A 114 11.77 -6.95 15.00
C LEU A 114 12.00 -6.64 16.49
N GLN A 115 12.93 -7.35 17.14
CA GLN A 115 13.28 -7.07 18.52
C GLN A 115 13.92 -5.68 18.69
N GLY A 116 14.82 -5.29 17.78
CA GLY A 116 15.42 -3.96 17.77
C GLY A 116 14.37 -2.85 17.61
N ILE A 117 13.46 -3.03 16.65
CA ILE A 117 12.32 -2.13 16.41
C ILE A 117 11.43 -2.03 17.66
N CYS A 118 11.05 -3.16 18.27
CA CYS A 118 10.21 -3.13 19.46
C CYS A 118 10.89 -2.39 20.62
N THR A 119 12.16 -2.71 20.88
CA THR A 119 12.97 -2.08 21.93
C THR A 119 13.05 -0.57 21.71
N TYR A 120 13.25 -0.15 20.47
CA TYR A 120 13.28 1.26 20.09
C TYR A 120 11.95 1.97 20.38
N LEU A 121 10.82 1.41 19.94
CA LEU A 121 9.50 2.00 20.14
C LEU A 121 9.13 2.09 21.61
N GLN A 122 9.43 1.06 22.41
CA GLN A 122 9.21 1.05 23.86
C GLN A 122 10.08 2.08 24.60
N ALA A 123 11.31 2.31 24.15
CA ALA A 123 12.23 3.25 24.79
C ALA A 123 11.94 4.72 24.43
N ASN A 124 11.47 4.98 23.21
CA ASN A 124 11.35 6.34 22.68
C ASN A 124 9.91 6.86 22.60
N THR A 125 8.90 6.00 22.81
CA THR A 125 7.49 6.41 22.76
C THR A 125 6.74 5.93 23.99
N ARG A 126 5.55 6.51 24.21
CA ARG A 126 4.60 6.03 25.21
C ARG A 126 3.35 5.44 24.57
N PHE A 127 3.42 5.02 23.30
CA PHE A 127 2.30 4.35 22.66
C PHE A 127 1.99 3.02 23.37
N ASP A 128 0.74 2.56 23.25
CA ASP A 128 0.34 1.26 23.80
C ASP A 128 0.99 0.13 22.99
N LEU A 129 1.95 -0.53 23.62
CA LEU A 129 2.74 -1.64 23.09
C LEU A 129 3.00 -2.63 24.24
N PRO A 130 1.98 -3.37 24.69
CA PRO A 130 2.07 -4.27 25.84
C PRO A 130 2.92 -5.51 25.54
N ASP A 131 2.96 -5.95 24.27
CA ASP A 131 3.64 -7.15 23.82
C ASP A 131 4.27 -6.93 22.44
N CYS A 132 5.58 -7.21 22.32
CA CYS A 132 6.29 -7.09 21.06
C CYS A 132 5.76 -8.05 19.97
N LYS A 133 5.34 -9.27 20.32
CA LYS A 133 5.05 -10.31 19.32
C LYS A 133 3.78 -10.02 18.54
N SER A 134 2.72 -9.51 19.17
CA SER A 134 1.48 -9.15 18.46
C SER A 134 1.54 -7.76 17.83
N HIS A 135 2.37 -6.85 18.36
CA HIS A 135 2.49 -5.49 17.85
C HIS A 135 3.54 -5.34 16.74
N ILE A 136 4.66 -6.06 16.83
CA ILE A 136 5.84 -5.94 15.96
C ILE A 136 6.12 -7.31 15.33
N GLN A 137 5.57 -7.56 14.15
CA GLN A 137 5.57 -8.89 13.54
C GLN A 137 5.76 -8.89 12.02
N VAL A 138 6.20 -10.03 11.48
CA VAL A 138 6.13 -10.32 10.05
C VAL A 138 4.77 -10.95 9.76
N ILE A 139 3.93 -10.28 8.97
CA ILE A 139 2.63 -10.84 8.60
C ILE A 139 2.76 -11.81 7.42
N SER A 140 1.89 -12.82 7.41
CA SER A 140 1.77 -13.69 6.24
C SER A 140 1.16 -12.91 5.06
N GLY A 141 1.40 -13.35 3.82
CA GLY A 141 0.78 -12.70 2.67
C GLY A 141 -0.73 -12.95 2.60
N GLU A 142 -1.22 -14.05 3.18
CA GLU A 142 -2.66 -14.33 3.32
C GLU A 142 -3.31 -13.35 4.31
N THR A 143 -2.65 -13.09 5.44
CA THR A 143 -3.07 -12.06 6.42
C THR A 143 -3.12 -10.67 5.78
N GLU A 144 -2.09 -10.31 4.99
CA GLU A 144 -2.04 -9.07 4.21
C GLU A 144 -3.21 -8.98 3.21
N GLY A 145 -3.52 -10.07 2.50
CA GLY A 145 -4.66 -10.16 1.58
C GLY A 145 -6.02 -10.04 2.27
N LEU A 146 -6.21 -10.71 3.42
CA LEU A 146 -7.44 -10.61 4.21
C LEU A 146 -7.68 -9.19 4.74
N TYR A 147 -6.64 -8.55 5.27
CA TYR A 147 -6.73 -7.16 5.70
C TYR A 147 -7.05 -6.24 4.52
N GLY A 148 -6.45 -6.44 3.35
CA GLY A 148 -6.80 -5.71 2.14
C GLY A 148 -8.26 -5.91 1.71
N TRP A 149 -8.76 -7.15 1.77
CA TRP A 149 -10.16 -7.47 1.48
C TRP A 149 -11.15 -6.80 2.45
N ILE A 150 -10.82 -6.75 3.74
CA ILE A 150 -11.61 -6.01 4.74
C ILE A 150 -11.61 -4.52 4.39
N ALA A 151 -10.45 -3.94 4.06
CA ALA A 151 -10.35 -2.52 3.71
C ALA A 151 -11.19 -2.16 2.48
N ALA A 152 -11.08 -2.94 1.40
CA ALA A 152 -11.82 -2.71 0.17
C ALA A 152 -13.35 -2.76 0.41
N ASN A 153 -13.84 -3.79 1.08
CA ASN A 153 -15.28 -3.94 1.34
C ASN A 153 -15.81 -2.95 2.37
N TYR A 154 -14.98 -2.52 3.33
CA TYR A 154 -15.31 -1.45 4.26
C TYR A 154 -15.48 -0.11 3.54
N LEU A 155 -14.58 0.23 2.60
CA LEU A 155 -14.64 1.48 1.86
C LEU A 155 -15.75 1.50 0.80
N LEU A 156 -15.93 0.40 0.07
CA LEU A 156 -16.99 0.29 -0.93
C LEU A 156 -18.38 0.30 -0.28
N GLY A 157 -18.51 -0.24 0.93
CA GLY A 157 -19.78 -0.41 1.62
C GLY A 157 -20.38 -1.82 1.47
N GLY A 158 -19.58 -2.79 1.02
CA GLY A 158 -19.98 -4.19 0.88
C GLY A 158 -20.43 -4.84 2.19
N PHE A 159 -20.04 -4.32 3.36
CA PHE A 159 -20.50 -4.82 4.67
C PHE A 159 -21.80 -4.17 5.17
N ASP A 160 -21.93 -2.87 4.95
CA ASP A 160 -23.00 -2.05 5.54
C ASP A 160 -24.23 -1.94 4.62
N ARG A 161 -24.03 -2.02 3.30
CA ARG A 161 -25.07 -1.75 2.28
C ARG A 161 -25.15 -2.87 1.23
N PRO A 162 -25.36 -4.14 1.63
CA PRO A 162 -25.32 -5.28 0.69
C PRO A 162 -26.31 -5.16 -0.47
N GLU A 163 -27.46 -4.53 -0.27
CA GLU A 163 -28.48 -4.29 -1.31
C GLU A 163 -27.99 -3.35 -2.43
N GLU A 164 -27.17 -2.35 -2.08
CA GLU A 164 -26.61 -1.39 -3.06
C GLU A 164 -25.45 -2.01 -3.87
N HIS A 165 -24.82 -3.05 -3.33
CA HIS A 165 -23.68 -3.75 -3.90
C HIS A 165 -24.05 -5.16 -4.40
N ALA A 166 -25.32 -5.44 -4.66
CA ALA A 166 -25.74 -6.77 -5.10
C ALA A 166 -25.24 -7.09 -6.52
N HIS A 167 -24.30 -8.02 -6.64
CA HIS A 167 -23.76 -8.53 -7.91
C HIS A 167 -24.56 -9.72 -8.48
N GLY A 168 -25.67 -10.08 -7.84
CA GLY A 168 -26.48 -11.25 -8.18
C GLY A 168 -26.07 -12.50 -7.41
N LYS A 169 -26.91 -13.55 -7.46
CA LYS A 169 -26.74 -14.82 -6.74
C LYS A 169 -26.47 -14.68 -5.22
N GLY A 170 -26.93 -13.58 -4.60
CA GLY A 170 -26.71 -13.28 -3.18
C GLY A 170 -25.30 -12.82 -2.83
N HIS A 171 -24.49 -12.42 -3.82
CA HIS A 171 -23.13 -11.92 -3.64
C HIS A 171 -23.12 -10.40 -3.65
N HIS A 172 -22.36 -9.79 -2.74
CA HIS A 172 -22.32 -8.33 -2.57
C HIS A 172 -20.96 -7.79 -2.13
N THR A 173 -19.93 -8.64 -2.11
CA THR A 173 -18.58 -8.26 -1.68
C THR A 173 -17.66 -8.20 -2.89
N TYR A 174 -16.59 -7.45 -2.79
CA TYR A 174 -15.59 -7.32 -3.83
C TYR A 174 -14.38 -8.17 -3.49
N GLY A 175 -13.81 -8.81 -4.51
CA GLY A 175 -12.50 -9.41 -4.43
C GLY A 175 -11.41 -8.34 -4.36
N PHE A 176 -10.28 -8.69 -3.76
CA PHE A 176 -9.14 -7.82 -3.56
C PHE A 176 -7.91 -8.42 -4.23
N LEU A 177 -7.25 -7.61 -5.06
CA LEU A 177 -5.97 -7.92 -5.68
C LEU A 177 -4.95 -6.87 -5.27
N ASP A 178 -3.83 -7.32 -4.71
CA ASP A 178 -2.69 -6.47 -4.41
C ASP A 178 -1.46 -7.02 -5.12
N MET A 179 -0.74 -6.13 -5.80
CA MET A 179 0.57 -6.44 -6.35
C MET A 179 1.54 -5.41 -5.80
N GLY A 180 2.33 -5.83 -4.83
CA GLY A 180 3.45 -5.05 -4.32
C GLY A 180 4.72 -5.25 -5.15
N GLY A 181 5.83 -4.72 -4.65
CA GLY A 181 7.15 -4.92 -5.29
C GLY A 181 7.68 -6.35 -5.17
N ALA A 182 7.26 -7.11 -4.15
CA ALA A 182 7.89 -8.38 -3.78
C ALA A 182 6.93 -9.59 -3.73
N SER A 183 5.62 -9.38 -3.52
CA SER A 183 4.60 -10.42 -3.59
C SER A 183 3.33 -9.89 -4.24
N ALA A 184 2.45 -10.80 -4.63
CA ALA A 184 1.07 -10.52 -5.01
C ALA A 184 0.09 -11.31 -4.13
N GLN A 185 -1.11 -10.80 -3.95
CA GLN A 185 -2.13 -11.33 -3.07
C GLN A 185 -3.49 -11.32 -3.78
N ILE A 186 -4.30 -12.34 -3.48
CA ILE A 186 -5.71 -12.40 -3.83
C ILE A 186 -6.51 -12.71 -2.57
N ALA A 187 -7.67 -12.08 -2.42
CA ALA A 187 -8.65 -12.45 -1.42
C ALA A 187 -10.07 -12.18 -1.93
N PHE A 188 -10.99 -13.14 -1.77
CA PHE A 188 -12.39 -12.98 -2.17
C PHE A 188 -13.29 -13.97 -1.44
N ALA A 189 -14.58 -13.63 -1.33
CA ALA A 189 -15.60 -14.58 -0.88
C ALA A 189 -16.13 -15.35 -2.11
N PRO A 190 -15.94 -16.68 -2.20
CA PRO A 190 -16.45 -17.45 -3.32
C PRO A 190 -17.99 -17.47 -3.37
N ASN A 191 -18.56 -17.91 -4.49
CA ASN A 191 -20.00 -18.15 -4.56
C ASN A 191 -20.41 -19.30 -3.60
N THR A 192 -21.71 -19.43 -3.33
CA THR A 192 -22.24 -20.40 -2.36
C THR A 192 -21.79 -21.85 -2.63
N THR A 193 -21.73 -22.27 -3.90
CA THR A 193 -21.35 -23.63 -4.28
C THR A 193 -19.88 -23.89 -3.99
N GLU A 194 -19.01 -22.99 -4.41
CA GLU A 194 -17.57 -23.09 -4.17
C GLU A 194 -17.24 -22.94 -2.68
N ALA A 195 -17.96 -22.09 -1.96
CA ALA A 195 -17.78 -21.91 -0.52
C ALA A 195 -18.17 -23.14 0.31
N ILE A 196 -19.06 -23.99 -0.19
CA ILE A 196 -19.40 -25.29 0.43
C ILE A 196 -18.36 -26.34 0.06
N ARG A 197 -17.93 -26.39 -1.20
CA ARG A 197 -16.96 -27.39 -1.69
C ARG A 197 -15.59 -27.21 -1.05
N HIS A 198 -15.13 -25.97 -0.95
CA HIS A 198 -13.80 -25.58 -0.48
C HIS A 198 -13.85 -25.01 0.94
N ALA A 199 -14.79 -25.47 1.77
CA ALA A 199 -15.05 -24.88 3.09
C ALA A 199 -13.79 -24.88 3.99
N ASP A 200 -12.95 -25.91 3.88
CA ASP A 200 -11.72 -26.06 4.68
C ASP A 200 -10.60 -25.10 4.22
N ASP A 201 -10.67 -24.59 2.99
CA ASP A 201 -9.71 -23.64 2.41
C ASP A 201 -10.04 -22.18 2.77
N LEU A 202 -11.22 -21.93 3.34
CA LEU A 202 -11.69 -20.59 3.66
C LEU A 202 -11.31 -20.15 5.06
N LYS A 203 -11.05 -18.85 5.21
CA LYS A 203 -10.92 -18.19 6.49
C LYS A 203 -12.24 -17.56 6.90
N LEU A 204 -12.66 -17.81 8.13
CA LEU A 204 -13.82 -17.16 8.73
C LEU A 204 -13.39 -15.80 9.27
N VAL A 205 -13.81 -14.71 8.62
CA VAL A 205 -13.60 -13.34 9.07
C VAL A 205 -14.80 -12.91 9.91
N ARG A 206 -14.57 -12.54 11.17
CA ARG A 206 -15.60 -12.06 12.09
C ARG A 206 -15.35 -10.60 12.48
N LEU A 207 -16.32 -9.75 12.16
CA LEU A 207 -16.40 -8.34 12.54
C LEU A 207 -17.56 -8.11 13.52
N ARG A 208 -17.64 -6.90 14.07
CA ARG A 208 -18.71 -6.48 14.97
C ARG A 208 -19.17 -5.06 14.65
N ARG A 209 -20.47 -4.90 14.45
CA ARG A 209 -21.12 -3.60 14.18
C ARG A 209 -21.26 -2.79 15.47
N LEU A 210 -21.58 -1.50 15.34
CA LEU A 210 -21.79 -0.59 16.47
C LEU A 210 -22.93 -0.99 17.40
N ASP A 211 -23.95 -1.68 16.88
CA ASP A 211 -25.02 -2.31 17.68
C ASP A 211 -24.57 -3.55 18.46
N GLY A 212 -23.32 -4.00 18.27
CA GLY A 212 -22.73 -5.18 18.91
C GLY A 212 -23.06 -6.52 18.24
N SER A 213 -23.79 -6.50 17.13
CA SER A 213 -24.08 -7.70 16.33
C SER A 213 -22.85 -8.18 15.53
N PRO A 214 -22.67 -9.50 15.38
CA PRO A 214 -21.57 -10.05 14.61
C PRO A 214 -21.84 -9.99 13.11
N VAL A 215 -20.77 -9.89 12.32
CA VAL A 215 -20.80 -10.07 10.86
C VAL A 215 -19.71 -11.06 10.49
N GLU A 216 -20.07 -12.07 9.72
CA GLU A 216 -19.16 -13.16 9.36
C GLU A 216 -19.10 -13.35 7.84
N TYR A 217 -17.88 -13.56 7.32
CA TYR A 217 -17.64 -13.87 5.93
C TYR A 217 -16.66 -15.04 5.80
N LYS A 218 -16.87 -15.87 4.79
CA LYS A 218 -15.93 -16.96 4.44
C LYS A 218 -15.12 -16.49 3.25
N VAL A 219 -13.84 -16.26 3.48
CA VAL A 219 -12.95 -15.58 2.52
C VAL A 219 -11.81 -16.53 2.16
N PHE A 220 -11.63 -16.76 0.87
CA PHE A 220 -10.43 -17.40 0.36
C PHE A 220 -9.33 -16.35 0.27
N THR A 221 -8.09 -16.72 0.58
CA THR A 221 -6.93 -15.87 0.34
C THR A 221 -5.74 -16.71 -0.08
N ALA A 222 -4.93 -16.17 -1.00
CA ALA A 222 -3.66 -16.75 -1.40
C ALA A 222 -2.62 -15.65 -1.65
N THR A 223 -1.35 -16.03 -1.57
CA THR A 223 -0.23 -15.13 -1.80
C THR A 223 0.87 -15.80 -2.62
N TRP A 224 1.42 -15.05 -3.56
CA TRP A 224 2.55 -15.48 -4.38
C TRP A 224 3.78 -14.64 -4.05
N LEU A 225 4.65 -15.19 -3.21
CA LEU A 225 5.94 -14.58 -2.88
C LEU A 225 6.87 -14.62 -4.11
N GLY A 226 7.49 -13.49 -4.45
CA GLY A 226 8.33 -13.36 -5.64
C GLY A 226 7.57 -13.05 -6.93
N PHE A 227 6.27 -12.81 -6.84
CA PHE A 227 5.40 -12.42 -7.97
C PHE A 227 5.03 -10.93 -7.94
N GLY A 228 5.51 -10.17 -6.95
CA GLY A 228 5.46 -8.71 -7.00
C GLY A 228 6.34 -8.16 -8.13
N ALA A 229 6.03 -6.97 -8.63
CA ALA A 229 6.58 -6.43 -9.88
C ALA A 229 8.12 -6.41 -9.92
N ASN A 230 8.78 -5.97 -8.84
CA ASN A 230 10.24 -5.82 -8.80
C ASN A 230 10.95 -7.19 -8.72
N LYS A 231 10.37 -8.14 -7.97
CA LYS A 231 10.90 -9.53 -7.92
C LYS A 231 10.63 -10.30 -9.20
N ALA A 232 9.50 -10.08 -9.85
CA ALA A 232 9.23 -10.60 -11.18
C ALA A 232 10.25 -10.06 -12.19
N ARG A 233 10.59 -8.76 -12.13
CA ARG A 233 11.64 -8.15 -12.97
C ARG A 233 13.01 -8.78 -12.73
N SER A 234 13.36 -9.03 -11.47
CA SER A 234 14.63 -9.67 -11.12
C SER A 234 14.72 -11.08 -11.72
N ARG A 235 13.67 -11.90 -11.57
CA ARG A 235 13.56 -13.25 -12.16
C ARG A 235 13.60 -13.23 -13.68
N TYR A 236 12.96 -12.22 -14.29
CA TYR A 236 12.99 -12.01 -15.73
C TYR A 236 14.41 -11.75 -16.23
N VAL A 237 15.13 -10.81 -15.61
CA VAL A 237 16.49 -10.46 -16.01
C VAL A 237 17.45 -11.63 -15.81
N GLU A 238 17.28 -12.42 -14.74
CA GLU A 238 18.03 -13.66 -14.53
C GLU A 238 17.76 -14.67 -15.65
N SER A 239 16.49 -14.94 -15.97
CA SER A 239 16.13 -15.82 -17.09
C SER A 239 16.64 -15.29 -18.43
N LEU A 240 16.64 -13.97 -18.63
CA LEU A 240 17.17 -13.34 -19.84
C LEU A 240 18.68 -13.60 -19.92
N ARG A 241 19.45 -13.33 -18.86
CA ARG A 241 20.90 -13.59 -18.80
C ARG A 241 21.23 -15.05 -19.12
N ASP A 242 20.50 -15.99 -18.54
CA ASP A 242 20.78 -17.42 -18.71
C ASP A 242 20.53 -17.93 -20.14
N ASN A 243 19.81 -17.15 -20.98
CA ASN A 243 19.59 -17.46 -22.39
C ASN A 243 20.69 -16.93 -23.33
N TYR A 244 21.66 -16.17 -22.82
CA TYR A 244 22.79 -15.64 -23.59
C TYR A 244 24.11 -16.22 -23.10
N ASP A 245 25.09 -16.30 -24.01
CA ASP A 245 26.43 -16.73 -23.65
C ASP A 245 27.11 -15.68 -22.75
N SER A 246 27.92 -16.15 -21.79
CA SER A 246 28.74 -15.33 -20.90
C SER A 246 29.68 -14.33 -21.59
N THR A 247 29.95 -14.53 -22.88
CA THR A 247 30.79 -13.66 -23.72
C THR A 247 30.06 -12.45 -24.31
N VAL A 248 28.74 -12.34 -24.11
CA VAL A 248 27.91 -11.26 -24.64
C VAL A 248 27.90 -10.06 -23.69
N ASP A 249 28.42 -8.93 -24.15
CA ASP A 249 28.43 -7.67 -23.37
C ASP A 249 27.08 -6.93 -23.40
N GLU A 250 26.23 -7.18 -24.40
CA GLU A 250 24.93 -6.50 -24.58
C GLU A 250 23.80 -7.51 -24.83
N ILE A 251 22.83 -7.53 -23.91
CA ILE A 251 21.67 -8.42 -23.98
C ILE A 251 20.42 -7.60 -24.36
N PRO A 252 19.73 -7.93 -25.47
CA PRO A 252 18.52 -7.22 -25.87
C PRO A 252 17.34 -7.58 -24.96
N ASP A 253 16.68 -6.54 -24.44
CA ASP A 253 15.53 -6.64 -23.56
C ASP A 253 14.28 -6.01 -24.20
N PRO A 254 13.30 -6.82 -24.63
CA PRO A 254 12.04 -6.32 -25.19
C PRO A 254 11.14 -5.62 -24.17
N CYS A 255 11.38 -5.80 -22.88
CA CYS A 255 10.61 -5.22 -21.79
C CYS A 255 11.12 -3.86 -21.34
N MET A 256 12.03 -3.23 -22.09
CA MET A 256 12.52 -1.87 -21.85
C MET A 256 12.23 -0.96 -23.06
N PRO A 257 12.02 0.35 -22.83
CA PRO A 257 11.90 1.32 -23.91
C PRO A 257 13.06 1.26 -24.90
N LYS A 258 12.78 1.48 -26.17
CA LYS A 258 13.78 1.34 -27.24
C LYS A 258 14.99 2.25 -27.01
N GLY A 259 16.19 1.66 -27.05
CA GLY A 259 17.46 2.39 -26.90
C GLY A 259 17.86 2.71 -25.45
N LEU A 260 17.05 2.36 -24.45
CA LEU A 260 17.44 2.43 -23.03
C LEU A 260 18.57 1.43 -22.76
N ARG A 261 19.56 1.83 -21.95
CA ARG A 261 20.67 0.98 -21.52
C ARG A 261 20.77 0.96 -20.00
N THR A 262 20.81 -0.23 -19.42
CA THR A 262 20.93 -0.42 -17.97
C THR A 262 21.90 -1.55 -17.63
N THR A 263 22.38 -1.57 -16.40
CA THR A 263 23.04 -2.73 -15.81
C THR A 263 22.00 -3.83 -15.52
N LEU A 264 22.45 -5.05 -15.20
CA LEU A 264 21.56 -6.12 -14.76
C LEU A 264 20.75 -5.76 -13.50
N SER A 265 21.23 -4.85 -12.66
CA SER A 265 20.52 -4.35 -11.47
C SER A 265 19.55 -3.20 -11.77
N GLY A 266 19.50 -2.70 -13.01
CA GLY A 266 18.59 -1.63 -13.44
C GLY A 266 19.18 -0.22 -13.38
N GLU A 267 20.45 -0.08 -13.00
CA GLU A 267 21.12 1.24 -12.97
C GLU A 267 21.37 1.75 -14.40
N PRO A 268 21.10 3.05 -14.66
CA PRO A 268 21.23 3.61 -16.01
C PRO A 268 22.70 3.67 -16.43
N ALA A 269 22.99 3.16 -17.63
CA ALA A 269 24.35 3.20 -18.18
C ALA A 269 24.58 4.53 -18.93
N ILE A 270 25.32 5.45 -18.31
CA ILE A 270 25.67 6.76 -18.90
C ILE A 270 26.65 6.61 -20.08
N SER A 271 27.50 5.58 -20.05
CA SER A 271 28.51 5.34 -21.08
C SER A 271 28.05 4.32 -22.12
N ARG A 272 28.28 4.60 -23.40
CA ARG A 272 27.92 3.72 -24.54
C ARG A 272 28.72 2.42 -24.62
N LYS A 273 29.75 2.26 -23.78
CA LYS A 273 30.58 1.06 -23.75
C LYS A 273 30.50 0.43 -22.36
N ALA A 274 30.23 -0.87 -22.32
CA ALA A 274 30.47 -1.68 -21.14
C ALA A 274 31.89 -1.44 -20.62
N THR A 275 32.03 -1.20 -19.32
CA THR A 275 33.35 -1.36 -18.69
C THR A 275 33.75 -2.84 -18.78
N HIS A 276 35.04 -3.14 -18.87
CA HIS A 276 35.51 -4.51 -19.07
C HIS A 276 34.89 -5.46 -18.03
N GLY A 277 34.09 -6.43 -18.50
CA GLY A 277 33.40 -7.43 -17.66
C GLY A 277 31.99 -7.07 -17.19
N GLN A 278 31.41 -5.94 -17.63
CA GLN A 278 30.05 -5.53 -17.28
C GLN A 278 29.05 -5.84 -18.40
N VAL A 279 28.04 -6.68 -18.10
CA VAL A 279 26.94 -6.96 -19.04
C VAL A 279 25.87 -5.86 -18.96
N LEU A 280 25.46 -5.35 -20.11
CA LEU A 280 24.42 -4.32 -20.25
C LEU A 280 23.14 -4.89 -20.87
N LEU A 281 21.99 -4.42 -20.39
CA LEU A 281 20.70 -4.66 -21.03
C LEU A 281 20.41 -3.53 -22.01
N VAL A 282 19.90 -3.85 -23.20
CA VAL A 282 19.56 -2.87 -24.26
C VAL A 282 18.09 -3.01 -24.63
N GLY A 283 17.31 -1.95 -24.41
CA GLY A 283 15.88 -1.94 -24.67
C GLY A 283 15.56 -1.99 -26.16
N THR A 284 14.71 -2.93 -26.59
CA THR A 284 14.27 -3.05 -27.99
C THR A 284 12.88 -2.46 -28.23
N GLY A 285 12.09 -2.26 -27.18
CA GLY A 285 10.71 -1.77 -27.27
C GLY A 285 9.69 -2.79 -27.81
N ALA A 286 10.11 -4.04 -28.08
CA ALA A 286 9.27 -5.07 -28.69
C ALA A 286 8.26 -5.67 -27.70
N PHE A 287 7.18 -4.92 -27.39
CA PHE A 287 6.24 -5.26 -26.33
C PHE A 287 5.55 -6.63 -26.47
N ASP A 288 5.22 -7.08 -27.70
CA ASP A 288 4.67 -8.42 -27.92
C ASP A 288 5.64 -9.54 -27.51
N GLU A 289 6.94 -9.34 -27.78
CA GLU A 289 7.98 -10.27 -27.34
C GLU A 289 8.11 -10.23 -25.81
N CYS A 290 7.98 -9.04 -25.21
CA CYS A 290 7.98 -8.88 -23.76
C CYS A 290 6.85 -9.67 -23.09
N LEU A 291 5.61 -9.57 -23.60
CA LEU A 291 4.46 -10.36 -23.12
C LEU A 291 4.75 -11.86 -23.17
N ARG A 292 5.27 -12.35 -24.30
CA ARG A 292 5.59 -13.77 -24.48
C ARG A 292 6.73 -14.23 -23.56
N LYS A 293 7.76 -13.41 -23.34
CA LYS A 293 8.90 -13.76 -22.49
C LYS A 293 8.61 -13.64 -20.99
N THR A 294 7.62 -12.84 -20.60
CA THR A 294 7.20 -12.73 -19.19
C THR A 294 6.15 -13.77 -18.80
N HIS A 295 5.41 -14.34 -19.76
CA HIS A 295 4.40 -15.38 -19.50
C HIS A 295 4.92 -16.61 -18.71
N PRO A 296 6.11 -17.19 -19.00
CA PRO A 296 6.65 -18.30 -18.20
C PRO A 296 6.88 -17.99 -16.72
N LEU A 297 7.01 -16.71 -16.34
CA LEU A 297 7.20 -16.31 -14.94
C LEU A 297 5.96 -16.59 -14.08
N LEU A 298 4.78 -16.76 -14.71
CA LEU A 298 3.54 -17.18 -14.06
C LEU A 298 3.61 -18.59 -13.48
N ARG A 299 4.55 -19.43 -13.96
CA ARG A 299 4.78 -20.81 -13.48
C ARG A 299 3.50 -21.68 -13.54
N LYS A 300 2.72 -21.54 -14.62
CA LYS A 300 1.48 -22.30 -14.84
C LYS A 300 1.70 -23.80 -15.11
N ASP A 301 2.94 -24.17 -15.41
CA ASP A 301 3.42 -25.54 -15.62
C ASP A 301 3.76 -26.27 -14.30
N ALA A 302 3.77 -25.56 -13.17
CA ALA A 302 3.98 -26.17 -11.87
C ALA A 302 2.86 -27.20 -11.54
N PRO A 303 3.18 -28.34 -10.90
CA PRO A 303 2.18 -29.33 -10.52
C PRO A 303 1.03 -28.73 -9.71
N CYS A 304 -0.20 -29.05 -10.08
CA CYS A 304 -1.42 -28.64 -9.38
C CYS A 304 -1.98 -29.85 -8.64
N GLU A 305 -1.79 -29.89 -7.33
CA GLU A 305 -2.26 -31.01 -6.50
C GLU A 305 -3.77 -31.00 -6.34
N ASP A 306 -4.36 -29.81 -6.18
CA ASP A 306 -5.81 -29.61 -6.05
C ASP A 306 -6.31 -28.59 -7.08
N HIS A 307 -7.19 -29.04 -7.98
CA HIS A 307 -7.67 -28.23 -9.10
C HIS A 307 -8.92 -27.41 -8.73
N PRO A 308 -9.05 -26.16 -9.22
CA PRO A 308 -8.15 -25.48 -10.15
C PRO A 308 -6.99 -24.75 -9.45
N CYS A 309 -5.91 -24.50 -10.20
CA CYS A 309 -4.79 -23.67 -9.75
C CYS A 309 -4.62 -22.43 -10.62
N LEU A 310 -4.10 -21.35 -10.03
CA LEU A 310 -3.76 -20.12 -10.75
C LEU A 310 -2.25 -20.09 -11.08
N LEU A 311 -1.48 -19.38 -10.25
CA LEU A 311 -0.04 -19.20 -10.43
C LEU A 311 0.74 -20.21 -9.59
N ASN A 312 1.89 -20.64 -10.11
CA ASN A 312 2.83 -21.53 -9.39
C ASN A 312 2.19 -22.81 -8.81
N GLY A 313 1.17 -23.37 -9.47
CA GLY A 313 0.50 -24.59 -9.02
C GLY A 313 -0.29 -24.43 -7.72
N GLN A 314 -0.58 -23.18 -7.29
CA GLN A 314 -1.34 -22.93 -6.07
C GLN A 314 -2.84 -23.04 -6.32
N HIS A 315 -3.49 -23.90 -5.53
CA HIS A 315 -4.94 -24.09 -5.52
C HIS A 315 -5.68 -22.79 -5.21
N VAL A 316 -6.79 -22.55 -5.91
CA VAL A 316 -7.75 -21.48 -5.67
C VAL A 316 -9.16 -21.97 -6.02
N PRO A 317 -10.20 -21.71 -5.20
CA PRO A 317 -11.58 -22.00 -5.56
C PRO A 317 -11.96 -21.37 -6.89
N ALA A 318 -12.84 -22.02 -7.66
CA ALA A 318 -13.20 -21.50 -8.98
C ALA A 318 -13.81 -20.09 -8.87
N ILE A 319 -13.29 -19.15 -9.67
CA ILE A 319 -13.74 -17.77 -9.67
C ILE A 319 -14.88 -17.61 -10.66
N ASP A 320 -16.06 -17.25 -10.16
CA ASP A 320 -17.23 -16.90 -10.98
C ASP A 320 -17.21 -15.39 -11.24
N PHE A 321 -16.68 -14.96 -12.40
CA PHE A 321 -16.55 -13.53 -12.74
C PHE A 321 -17.88 -12.83 -13.01
N ASP A 322 -19.00 -13.54 -13.05
CA ASP A 322 -20.34 -12.91 -13.10
C ASP A 322 -20.73 -12.27 -11.76
N VAL A 323 -20.11 -12.70 -10.66
CA VAL A 323 -20.42 -12.22 -9.30
C VAL A 323 -19.20 -11.76 -8.52
N ASN A 324 -18.02 -12.31 -8.82
CA ASN A 324 -16.76 -11.93 -8.19
C ASN A 324 -16.12 -10.80 -9.00
N HIS A 325 -16.40 -9.56 -8.61
CA HIS A 325 -15.75 -8.38 -9.14
C HIS A 325 -14.56 -7.99 -8.26
N PHE A 326 -13.42 -7.67 -8.87
CA PHE A 326 -12.17 -7.42 -8.16
C PHE A 326 -11.75 -5.96 -8.20
N VAL A 327 -11.27 -5.47 -7.06
CA VAL A 327 -10.53 -4.21 -6.97
C VAL A 327 -9.04 -4.49 -6.89
N GLY A 328 -8.27 -3.88 -7.79
CA GLY A 328 -6.81 -3.98 -7.83
C GLY A 328 -6.13 -2.74 -7.28
N VAL A 329 -5.24 -2.90 -6.30
CA VAL A 329 -4.50 -1.78 -5.68
C VAL A 329 -3.00 -1.85 -5.98
N SER A 330 -2.23 -0.88 -5.48
CA SER A 330 -0.77 -0.84 -5.64
C SER A 330 -0.34 -0.84 -7.11
N GLU A 331 0.50 -1.80 -7.55
CA GLU A 331 1.01 -1.83 -8.93
C GLU A 331 -0.11 -2.01 -9.98
N TYR A 332 -1.28 -2.56 -9.62
CA TYR A 332 -2.44 -2.59 -10.53
C TYR A 332 -2.91 -1.18 -10.90
N TRP A 333 -2.93 -0.26 -9.94
CA TRP A 333 -3.23 1.15 -10.18
C TRP A 333 -2.04 1.91 -10.78
N HIS A 334 -0.85 1.82 -10.15
CA HIS A 334 0.32 2.59 -10.57
C HIS A 334 0.73 2.29 -12.02
N THR A 335 0.58 1.04 -12.47
CA THR A 335 0.94 0.68 -13.85
C THR A 335 -0.11 1.15 -14.86
N THR A 336 -1.40 1.09 -14.51
CA THR A 336 -2.49 1.51 -15.43
C THR A 336 -2.65 3.02 -15.52
N HIS A 337 -2.36 3.74 -14.43
CA HIS A 337 -2.50 5.21 -14.33
C HIS A 337 -1.17 5.96 -14.29
N GLY A 338 -0.05 5.25 -14.47
CA GLY A 338 1.30 5.82 -14.51
C GLY A 338 1.62 6.46 -15.85
N VAL A 339 2.74 6.04 -16.46
CA VAL A 339 3.29 6.70 -17.66
C VAL A 339 2.43 6.58 -18.93
N PHE A 340 1.47 5.65 -18.94
CA PHE A 340 0.61 5.36 -20.10
C PHE A 340 -0.72 6.12 -20.06
N GLY A 341 -1.17 6.55 -18.89
CA GLY A 341 -2.55 6.97 -18.67
C GLY A 341 -2.81 8.47 -18.78
N LYS A 342 -4.05 8.81 -19.13
CA LYS A 342 -4.73 10.04 -18.67
C LYS A 342 -5.49 9.65 -17.40
N GLU A 343 -5.36 10.43 -16.32
CA GLU A 343 -5.79 10.10 -14.93
C GLU A 343 -7.25 9.65 -14.70
N HIS A 344 -8.12 9.59 -15.72
CA HIS A 344 -9.58 9.43 -15.56
C HIS A 344 -10.22 8.35 -16.44
N ASN A 345 -9.45 7.48 -17.07
CA ASN A 345 -10.01 6.41 -17.91
C ASN A 345 -10.15 5.11 -17.12
N ALA A 346 -11.35 4.49 -17.20
CA ALA A 346 -11.53 3.13 -16.74
C ALA A 346 -10.57 2.19 -17.49
N TYR A 347 -10.11 1.14 -16.81
CA TYR A 347 -9.21 0.15 -17.41
C TYR A 347 -9.91 -0.58 -18.55
N ASP A 348 -9.39 -0.40 -19.76
CA ASP A 348 -9.79 -1.13 -20.96
C ASP A 348 -8.53 -1.77 -21.55
N LEU A 349 -8.51 -3.11 -21.63
CA LEU A 349 -7.31 -3.85 -22.04
C LEU A 349 -6.84 -3.44 -23.44
N ALA A 350 -7.76 -3.22 -24.38
CA ALA A 350 -7.40 -2.88 -25.76
C ALA A 350 -6.72 -1.50 -25.85
N THR A 351 -7.32 -0.49 -25.22
CA THR A 351 -6.76 0.87 -25.15
C THR A 351 -5.43 0.87 -24.38
N TYR A 352 -5.39 0.21 -23.24
CA TYR A 352 -4.19 0.12 -22.42
C TYR A 352 -3.03 -0.56 -23.16
N GLN A 353 -3.28 -1.70 -23.81
CA GLN A 353 -2.25 -2.39 -24.58
C GLN A 353 -1.73 -1.54 -25.73
N HIS A 354 -2.60 -0.80 -26.43
CA HIS A 354 -2.21 0.14 -27.47
C HIS A 354 -1.30 1.24 -26.92
N ASP A 355 -1.69 1.90 -25.84
CA ASP A 355 -0.91 3.00 -25.24
C ASP A 355 0.45 2.52 -24.71
N VAL A 356 0.51 1.30 -24.18
CA VAL A 356 1.77 0.66 -23.76
C VAL A 356 2.68 0.39 -24.96
N MET A 357 2.14 -0.18 -26.04
CA MET A 357 2.91 -0.44 -27.26
C MET A 357 3.47 0.85 -27.87
N ASP A 358 2.67 1.90 -27.93
CA ASP A 358 3.09 3.22 -28.41
C ASP A 358 4.21 3.79 -27.57
N PHE A 359 4.11 3.71 -26.24
CA PHE A 359 5.15 4.19 -25.33
C PHE A 359 6.44 3.38 -25.45
N CYS A 360 6.35 2.04 -25.41
CA CYS A 360 7.53 1.17 -25.40
C CYS A 360 8.33 1.22 -26.71
N ASN A 361 7.67 1.48 -27.84
CA ASN A 361 8.31 1.64 -29.15
C ASN A 361 9.03 2.99 -29.35
N ARG A 362 8.81 3.98 -28.46
CA ARG A 362 9.51 5.27 -28.53
C ARG A 362 10.97 5.12 -28.11
N ASP A 363 11.84 5.89 -28.77
CA ASP A 363 13.25 5.97 -28.38
C ASP A 363 13.40 6.65 -27.01
N TRP A 364 14.21 6.06 -26.12
CA TRP A 364 14.43 6.50 -24.74
C TRP A 364 14.83 7.99 -24.66
N ALA A 365 15.68 8.46 -25.57
CA ALA A 365 16.09 9.85 -25.62
C ALA A 365 14.91 10.83 -25.79
N ALA A 366 13.87 10.42 -26.52
CA ALA A 366 12.65 11.23 -26.67
C ALA A 366 11.77 11.19 -25.43
N ILE A 367 11.70 10.04 -24.74
CA ILE A 367 10.98 9.90 -23.46
C ILE A 367 11.64 10.79 -22.40
N GLU A 368 12.96 10.67 -22.24
CA GLU A 368 13.76 11.45 -21.28
C GLU A 368 13.62 12.95 -21.52
N ALA A 369 13.74 13.41 -22.77
CA ALA A 369 13.56 14.81 -23.12
C ALA A 369 12.16 15.36 -22.80
N ASP A 370 11.11 14.52 -22.81
CA ASP A 370 9.77 14.94 -22.44
C ASP A 370 9.54 14.97 -20.92
N LEU A 371 10.24 14.11 -20.17
CA LEU A 371 10.21 14.10 -18.70
C LEU A 371 10.91 15.34 -18.13
N GLU A 372 12.08 15.69 -18.66
CA GLU A 372 12.86 16.86 -18.24
C GLU A 372 12.07 18.18 -18.38
N LYS A 373 11.25 18.30 -19.42
CA LYS A 373 10.39 19.49 -19.63
C LYS A 373 9.37 19.70 -18.51
N ARG A 374 9.01 18.65 -17.75
CA ARG A 374 7.94 18.68 -16.74
C ARG A 374 8.42 19.09 -15.33
N LYS A 375 9.73 19.34 -15.14
CA LYS A 375 10.42 20.09 -14.06
C LYS A 375 10.13 19.82 -12.56
N LYS A 376 9.16 18.99 -12.17
CA LYS A 376 8.81 18.82 -10.73
C LYS A 376 9.47 17.60 -10.04
N THR A 377 9.76 16.50 -10.75
CA THR A 377 10.35 15.26 -10.20
C THR A 377 10.96 14.37 -11.31
N PRO A 378 12.03 14.80 -12.00
CA PRO A 378 12.53 14.09 -13.19
C PRO A 378 13.06 12.69 -12.88
N GLU A 379 13.78 12.50 -11.76
CA GLU A 379 14.48 11.24 -11.45
C GLU A 379 13.51 10.09 -11.18
N GLN A 380 12.50 10.31 -10.33
CA GLN A 380 11.50 9.29 -10.02
C GLN A 380 10.65 8.93 -11.25
N LYS A 381 10.24 9.94 -12.01
CA LYS A 381 9.50 9.72 -13.27
C LYS A 381 10.34 8.98 -14.30
N ALA A 382 11.65 9.23 -14.34
CA ALA A 382 12.56 8.50 -15.19
C ALA A 382 12.71 7.04 -14.71
N GLN A 383 12.74 6.76 -13.41
CA GLN A 383 12.71 5.38 -12.89
C GLN A 383 11.41 4.67 -13.33
N ASP A 384 10.26 5.29 -13.08
CA ASP A 384 8.95 4.71 -13.43
C ASP A 384 8.86 4.43 -14.94
N ALA A 385 9.32 5.37 -15.77
CA ALA A 385 9.35 5.21 -17.23
C ALA A 385 10.28 4.08 -17.71
N ARG A 386 11.41 3.85 -17.04
CA ARG A 386 12.35 2.75 -17.38
C ARG A 386 11.72 1.38 -17.14
N GLU A 387 10.93 1.24 -16.06
CA GLU A 387 10.34 -0.04 -15.65
C GLU A 387 8.95 -0.30 -16.25
N ALA A 388 8.31 0.74 -16.79
CA ALA A 388 6.92 0.72 -17.20
C ALA A 388 6.55 -0.41 -18.16
N CYS A 389 7.38 -0.65 -19.19
CA CYS A 389 7.13 -1.68 -20.20
C CYS A 389 7.09 -3.10 -19.59
N PHE A 390 8.05 -3.41 -18.70
CA PHE A 390 8.03 -4.67 -17.98
C PHE A 390 6.79 -4.77 -17.08
N LYS A 391 6.54 -3.76 -16.25
CA LYS A 391 5.40 -3.76 -15.31
C LYS A 391 4.06 -3.93 -16.03
N ALA A 392 3.89 -3.27 -17.18
CA ALA A 392 2.70 -3.40 -18.00
C ALA A 392 2.52 -4.82 -18.55
N SER A 393 3.59 -5.44 -19.07
CA SER A 393 3.53 -6.83 -19.53
C SER A 393 3.22 -7.81 -18.40
N TRP A 394 3.79 -7.56 -17.21
CA TRP A 394 3.59 -8.40 -16.03
C TRP A 394 2.16 -8.28 -15.50
N LEU A 395 1.61 -7.07 -15.45
CA LEU A 395 0.21 -6.81 -15.10
C LEU A 395 -0.73 -7.58 -16.02
N ILE A 396 -0.56 -7.44 -17.35
CA ILE A 396 -1.43 -8.12 -18.34
C ILE A 396 -1.38 -9.64 -18.15
N ASN A 397 -0.18 -10.20 -18.04
CA ASN A 397 0.01 -11.64 -17.86
C ASN A 397 -0.56 -12.15 -16.54
N VAL A 398 -0.34 -11.46 -15.42
CA VAL A 398 -0.89 -11.87 -14.11
C VAL A 398 -2.40 -11.76 -14.11
N LEU A 399 -2.96 -10.67 -14.62
CA LEU A 399 -4.39 -10.39 -14.55
C LEU A 399 -5.21 -11.33 -15.45
N HIS A 400 -4.82 -11.44 -16.73
CA HIS A 400 -5.62 -12.14 -17.73
C HIS A 400 -5.21 -13.60 -17.90
N ASP A 401 -3.91 -13.89 -17.93
CA ASP A 401 -3.44 -15.26 -18.16
C ASP A 401 -3.15 -15.99 -16.84
N GLY A 402 -2.89 -15.27 -15.76
CA GLY A 402 -2.68 -15.79 -14.41
C GLY A 402 -3.99 -16.06 -13.69
N ILE A 403 -4.69 -14.98 -13.34
CA ILE A 403 -5.94 -15.00 -12.56
C ILE A 403 -7.13 -15.40 -13.43
N GLY A 404 -7.11 -15.07 -14.73
CA GLY A 404 -8.18 -15.41 -15.65
C GLY A 404 -9.25 -14.34 -15.81
N ILE A 405 -8.98 -13.09 -15.42
CA ILE A 405 -9.94 -11.99 -15.58
C ILE A 405 -10.35 -11.87 -17.05
N PRO A 406 -11.66 -11.90 -17.38
CA PRO A 406 -12.13 -11.87 -18.76
C PRO A 406 -11.61 -10.65 -19.54
N ARG A 407 -11.29 -10.86 -20.81
CA ARG A 407 -10.88 -9.79 -21.73
C ARG A 407 -12.14 -9.19 -22.37
N VAL A 408 -12.90 -8.42 -21.59
CA VAL A 408 -14.24 -7.92 -21.93
C VAL A 408 -14.30 -7.17 -23.29
N SER A 409 -13.17 -6.62 -23.76
CA SER A 409 -13.08 -5.89 -25.04
C SER A 409 -12.89 -6.77 -26.28
N LEU A 410 -12.59 -8.07 -26.15
CA LEU A 410 -12.40 -8.99 -27.28
C LEU A 410 -13.64 -9.87 -27.59
N GLU A 411 -14.59 -9.94 -26.67
CA GLU A 411 -15.79 -10.79 -26.79
C GLU A 411 -17.09 -10.01 -27.02
N ALA A 412 -17.01 -8.68 -27.12
CA ALA A 412 -18.10 -7.87 -27.65
C ALA A 412 -18.16 -7.98 -29.19
N VAL A 413 -18.36 -9.20 -29.70
CA VAL A 413 -19.09 -9.34 -30.97
C VAL A 413 -20.48 -8.80 -30.67
N PRO A 414 -20.91 -7.69 -31.29
CA PRO A 414 -22.25 -7.19 -31.07
C PRO A 414 -23.20 -8.27 -31.57
N ASN A 415 -23.92 -8.93 -30.66
CA ASN A 415 -25.15 -9.62 -31.06
C ASN A 415 -26.05 -8.55 -31.68
N PRO A 416 -26.37 -8.62 -32.99
CA PRO A 416 -27.20 -7.62 -33.63
C PRO A 416 -28.64 -7.85 -33.15
N GLY A 417 -28.96 -7.31 -31.98
CA GLY A 417 -30.26 -7.53 -31.34
C GLY A 417 -30.43 -6.89 -29.97
N ILE A 418 -29.36 -6.51 -29.27
CA ILE A 418 -29.46 -5.80 -27.99
C ILE A 418 -28.89 -4.40 -28.17
N ASN A 419 -29.78 -3.44 -28.44
CA ASN A 419 -29.47 -2.02 -28.29
C ASN A 419 -29.31 -1.73 -26.78
N THR A 420 -28.12 -1.99 -26.24
CA THR A 420 -27.71 -1.40 -24.96
C THR A 420 -27.54 0.10 -25.20
N THR A 421 -28.59 0.86 -24.91
CA THR A 421 -28.56 2.32 -24.96
C THR A 421 -27.49 2.84 -23.99
N LYS A 422 -26.82 3.94 -24.34
CA LYS A 422 -25.86 4.65 -23.48
C LYS A 422 -26.37 4.86 -22.05
N GLU A 423 -27.69 4.96 -21.88
CA GLU A 423 -28.36 5.07 -20.58
C GLU A 423 -28.23 3.83 -19.69
N ALA A 424 -28.10 2.62 -20.25
CA ALA A 424 -27.86 1.40 -19.47
C ALA A 424 -26.41 1.34 -18.95
N ALA A 425 -25.45 1.84 -19.74
CA ALA A 425 -24.06 2.00 -19.33
C ALA A 425 -23.88 3.16 -18.33
N GLU A 426 -24.65 4.24 -18.45
CA GLU A 426 -24.67 5.32 -17.46
C GLU A 426 -25.37 4.89 -16.15
N LYS A 427 -26.44 4.10 -16.21
CA LYS A 427 -27.04 3.47 -15.03
C LYS A 427 -26.15 2.40 -14.38
N ALA A 428 -25.20 1.82 -15.13
CA ALA A 428 -24.14 0.96 -14.60
C ALA A 428 -22.99 1.76 -13.98
N LYS A 429 -22.83 3.05 -14.29
CA LYS A 429 -21.96 3.95 -13.51
C LYS A 429 -22.57 4.33 -12.17
N ASP A 430 -23.91 4.40 -12.10
CA ASP A 430 -24.65 4.64 -10.86
C ASP A 430 -24.82 3.39 -9.97
N LYS A 431 -24.40 2.20 -10.45
CA LYS A 431 -24.38 0.94 -9.70
C LYS A 431 -22.95 0.44 -9.67
N GLY A 432 -22.26 0.58 -8.53
CA GLY A 432 -20.80 0.48 -8.43
C GLY A 432 -20.13 -0.75 -9.06
N TYR A 433 -18.86 -0.59 -9.45
CA TYR A 433 -17.86 -1.65 -9.72
C TYR A 433 -18.45 -2.94 -10.34
N LEU A 434 -19.14 -2.82 -11.48
CA LEU A 434 -19.74 -3.96 -12.20
C LEU A 434 -18.80 -4.64 -13.20
N ASP A 435 -17.62 -4.07 -13.44
CA ASP A 435 -16.61 -4.72 -14.25
C ASP A 435 -15.91 -5.81 -13.42
N PRO A 436 -15.52 -6.95 -14.02
CA PRO A 436 -14.79 -8.01 -13.32
C PRO A 436 -13.51 -7.54 -12.65
N PHE A 437 -12.93 -6.43 -13.11
CA PHE A 437 -11.73 -5.82 -12.54
C PHE A 437 -11.75 -4.30 -12.66
N GLN A 438 -11.43 -3.61 -11.57
CA GLN A 438 -11.15 -2.17 -11.57
C GLN A 438 -9.90 -1.86 -10.75
N PRO A 439 -8.87 -1.21 -11.33
CA PRO A 439 -7.75 -0.71 -10.57
C PRO A 439 -8.17 0.55 -9.79
N VAL A 440 -7.75 0.67 -8.53
CA VAL A 440 -8.09 1.79 -7.65
C VAL A 440 -6.92 2.17 -6.75
N ASP A 441 -6.68 3.47 -6.57
CA ASP A 441 -5.81 4.03 -5.52
C ASP A 441 -6.62 4.42 -4.28
N LYS A 442 -7.70 5.18 -4.51
CA LYS A 442 -8.54 5.75 -3.46
C LYS A 442 -10.01 5.48 -3.72
N ILE A 443 -10.75 5.17 -2.67
CA ILE A 443 -12.20 5.07 -2.65
C ILE A 443 -12.71 6.15 -1.70
N ASP A 444 -13.57 7.03 -2.21
CA ASP A 444 -14.07 8.21 -1.48
C ASP A 444 -12.95 9.07 -0.85
N GLY A 445 -11.83 9.19 -1.57
CA GLY A 445 -10.65 9.96 -1.14
C GLY A 445 -9.75 9.24 -0.13
N ILE A 446 -10.08 8.01 0.27
CA ILE A 446 -9.30 7.21 1.21
C ILE A 446 -8.50 6.16 0.44
N GLU A 447 -7.19 6.11 0.66
CA GLU A 447 -6.28 5.09 0.12
C GLU A 447 -6.72 3.68 0.54
N VAL A 448 -6.83 2.79 -0.43
CA VAL A 448 -7.15 1.38 -0.16
C VAL A 448 -5.88 0.65 0.25
N SER A 449 -5.67 0.50 1.56
CA SER A 449 -4.52 -0.20 2.13
C SER A 449 -4.95 -1.26 3.14
N TRP A 450 -4.23 -2.39 3.18
CA TRP A 450 -4.44 -3.44 4.17
C TRP A 450 -4.32 -2.90 5.62
N THR A 451 -3.56 -1.83 5.84
CA THR A 451 -3.46 -1.19 7.16
C THR A 451 -4.82 -0.70 7.68
N LEU A 452 -5.69 -0.22 6.80
CA LEU A 452 -7.06 0.16 7.16
C LEU A 452 -7.86 -1.06 7.62
N GLY A 453 -7.74 -2.19 6.94
CA GLY A 453 -8.45 -3.41 7.32
C GLY A 453 -8.06 -3.92 8.70
N LYS A 454 -6.76 -3.87 9.04
CA LYS A 454 -6.29 -4.16 10.41
C LYS A 454 -6.91 -3.22 11.43
N MET A 455 -6.98 -1.93 11.13
CA MET A 455 -7.55 -0.94 12.06
C MET A 455 -9.07 -1.01 12.17
N VAL A 456 -9.78 -1.35 11.08
CA VAL A 456 -11.23 -1.63 11.11
C VAL A 456 -11.50 -2.83 12.01
N LEU A 457 -10.71 -3.90 11.89
CA LEU A 457 -10.80 -5.07 12.75
C LEU A 457 -10.56 -4.72 14.23
N TYR A 458 -9.54 -3.90 14.51
CA TYR A 458 -9.23 -3.40 15.85
C TYR A 458 -10.37 -2.55 16.42
N ALA A 459 -10.89 -1.58 15.67
CA ALA A 459 -11.99 -0.73 16.12
C ALA A 459 -13.28 -1.55 16.34
N ALA A 460 -13.58 -2.52 15.48
CA ALA A 460 -14.72 -3.42 15.65
C ALA A 460 -14.59 -4.28 16.93
N GLY A 461 -13.38 -4.71 17.28
CA GLY A 461 -13.12 -5.46 18.52
C GLY A 461 -13.28 -4.64 19.81
N GLN A 462 -13.30 -3.30 19.72
CA GLN A 462 -13.61 -2.41 20.84
C GLN A 462 -15.11 -2.28 21.13
N VAL A 463 -15.98 -2.76 20.23
CA VAL A 463 -17.43 -2.71 20.45
C VAL A 463 -17.86 -3.85 21.37
N SER A 464 -18.67 -3.53 22.37
CA SER A 464 -19.26 -4.53 23.27
C SER A 464 -20.24 -5.43 22.52
N PRO A 465 -20.22 -6.74 22.75
CA PRO A 465 -21.14 -7.66 22.08
C PRO A 465 -22.57 -7.58 22.63
N VAL A 466 -23.52 -8.00 21.80
CA VAL A 466 -24.90 -8.26 22.25
C VAL A 466 -25.03 -9.71 22.74
N GLY A 467 -25.54 -9.89 23.97
CA GLY A 467 -25.81 -11.20 24.56
C GLY A 467 -24.64 -11.82 25.35
N SER A 468 -24.87 -13.00 25.92
CA SER A 468 -23.93 -13.68 26.84
C SER A 468 -22.87 -14.56 26.17
N SER A 469 -23.02 -14.84 24.87
CA SER A 469 -22.07 -15.65 24.09
C SER A 469 -21.62 -14.85 22.88
N SER A 470 -20.53 -14.10 23.02
CA SER A 470 -19.92 -13.42 21.88
C SER A 470 -18.57 -14.00 21.57
N LEU A 471 -18.44 -14.55 20.37
CA LEU A 471 -17.17 -14.96 19.82
C LEU A 471 -16.29 -13.72 19.55
N PRO A 472 -14.95 -13.85 19.63
CA PRO A 472 -14.02 -12.75 19.44
C PRO A 472 -14.02 -12.24 17.99
N VAL A 473 -13.79 -10.94 17.81
CA VAL A 473 -13.51 -10.30 16.52
C VAL A 473 -12.11 -10.69 16.05
N GLY A 474 -11.98 -11.07 14.80
CA GLY A 474 -10.75 -11.65 14.26
C GLY A 474 -11.00 -12.51 13.03
N PHE A 475 -10.01 -13.31 12.64
CA PHE A 475 -10.17 -14.30 11.58
C PHE A 475 -9.34 -15.56 11.86
N GLY A 476 -9.73 -16.68 11.28
CA GLY A 476 -9.02 -17.95 11.43
C GLY A 476 -9.63 -19.02 10.53
N SER A 477 -9.25 -20.28 10.74
CA SER A 477 -9.80 -21.40 9.97
C SER A 477 -11.33 -21.48 10.10
N ASN A 478 -12.01 -21.82 9.00
CA ASN A 478 -13.46 -21.91 8.97
C ASN A 478 -13.95 -23.17 9.71
N VAL A 479 -14.30 -22.99 10.99
CA VAL A 479 -14.86 -24.04 11.85
C VAL A 479 -16.36 -23.85 12.07
N GLN A 480 -17.09 -24.95 12.24
CA GLN A 480 -18.55 -24.93 12.40
C GLN A 480 -19.03 -24.15 13.64
N SER A 481 -18.24 -24.09 14.71
CA SER A 481 -18.56 -23.31 15.90
C SER A 481 -17.32 -22.95 16.70
N GLY A 482 -17.41 -21.85 17.46
CA GLY A 482 -16.36 -21.42 18.38
C GLY A 482 -15.25 -20.60 17.73
N THR A 483 -14.05 -20.74 18.30
CA THR A 483 -12.83 -20.05 17.87
C THR A 483 -11.78 -21.12 17.58
N PRO A 484 -11.24 -21.19 16.35
CA PRO A 484 -10.21 -22.17 16.03
C PRO A 484 -8.90 -21.85 16.75
N SER A 485 -7.99 -22.83 16.83
CA SER A 485 -6.69 -22.63 17.49
C SER A 485 -5.77 -21.65 16.76
N ASP A 486 -5.97 -21.44 15.46
CA ASP A 486 -5.23 -20.51 14.61
C ASP A 486 -5.88 -19.12 14.52
N PHE A 487 -6.83 -18.80 15.40
CA PHE A 487 -7.57 -17.55 15.31
C PHE A 487 -6.69 -16.34 15.63
N GLU A 488 -6.54 -15.45 14.66
CA GLU A 488 -5.94 -14.14 14.84
C GLU A 488 -6.99 -13.15 15.39
N HIS A 489 -6.79 -12.71 16.62
CA HIS A 489 -7.65 -11.73 17.26
C HIS A 489 -7.43 -10.32 16.70
N ALA A 490 -8.47 -9.48 16.82
CA ALA A 490 -8.40 -8.06 16.46
C ALA A 490 -7.24 -7.30 17.12
N GLY A 491 -6.80 -7.73 18.30
CA GLY A 491 -5.77 -7.06 19.11
C GLY A 491 -6.33 -6.03 20.09
N SER A 492 -7.65 -5.86 20.13
CA SER A 492 -8.38 -4.94 21.01
C SER A 492 -9.33 -5.68 21.95
N SER A 493 -9.70 -5.04 23.06
CA SER A 493 -10.79 -5.50 23.93
C SER A 493 -11.97 -4.50 23.92
N PRO A 494 -13.20 -4.96 24.21
CA PRO A 494 -14.35 -4.07 24.35
C PRO A 494 -14.07 -2.93 25.35
N LEU A 495 -14.38 -1.70 24.95
CA LEU A 495 -14.20 -0.54 25.81
C LEU A 495 -15.38 -0.38 26.78
N LEU A 496 -15.08 0.06 28.00
CA LEU A 496 -16.11 0.35 29.00
C LEU A 496 -16.94 1.57 28.57
N PRO A 497 -18.25 1.59 28.87
CA PRO A 497 -19.08 2.76 28.61
C PRO A 497 -18.54 4.01 29.33
N ILE A 498 -18.57 5.16 28.65
CA ILE A 498 -18.22 6.45 29.26
C ILE A 498 -19.34 6.83 30.25
N THR A 499 -19.01 6.91 31.54
CA THR A 499 -19.98 7.05 32.65
C THR A 499 -20.60 8.44 32.81
N ASN A 500 -20.13 9.47 32.10
CA ASN A 500 -20.72 10.82 32.06
C ASN A 500 -20.62 11.39 30.63
N PRO A 501 -21.68 11.27 29.81
CA PRO A 501 -21.67 11.69 28.40
C PRO A 501 -22.07 13.16 28.16
N ASP A 502 -22.32 13.95 29.20
CA ASP A 502 -22.99 15.26 29.12
C ASP A 502 -22.06 16.49 29.09
N ASP A 503 -20.74 16.29 29.00
CA ASP A 503 -19.74 17.40 28.98
C ASP A 503 -19.12 17.66 27.59
N ASP A 504 -19.63 17.02 26.53
CA ASP A 504 -19.10 17.16 25.16
C ASP A 504 -20.21 17.65 24.20
N ASP A 505 -20.74 18.85 24.44
CA ASP A 505 -21.48 19.60 23.41
C ASP A 505 -20.51 20.45 22.57
N ASP A 506 -20.88 20.63 21.31
CA ASP A 506 -20.15 21.24 20.22
C ASP A 506 -19.59 22.64 20.52
N ASP A 507 -18.26 22.77 20.59
CA ASP A 507 -17.56 24.05 20.45
C ASP A 507 -16.49 23.94 19.36
N ASP A 508 -16.95 24.09 18.11
CA ASP A 508 -16.09 24.52 17.01
C ASP A 508 -16.05 26.07 17.05
N MET A 509 -15.26 26.63 17.98
CA MET A 509 -14.96 28.05 17.98
C MET A 509 -13.49 28.28 18.29
N LEU A 510 -12.83 28.89 17.30
CA LEU A 510 -11.50 29.50 17.32
C LEU A 510 -10.98 29.78 18.73
N ILE A 511 -9.81 29.21 19.04
CA ILE A 511 -9.03 29.47 20.25
C ILE A 511 -8.84 30.99 20.41
N ALA A 512 -9.72 31.62 21.18
CA ALA A 512 -9.47 32.91 21.80
C ALA A 512 -8.89 32.61 23.19
N PRO A 513 -7.76 33.22 23.59
CA PRO A 513 -7.16 32.96 24.89
C PRO A 513 -8.12 33.40 25.99
N SER A 514 -8.42 32.49 26.90
CA SER A 514 -9.30 32.72 28.04
C SER A 514 -8.75 33.88 28.88
N LYS A 515 -9.56 34.94 28.97
CA LYS A 515 -9.29 36.06 29.86
C LYS A 515 -9.49 35.56 31.28
N SER A 516 -8.38 35.31 31.96
CA SER A 516 -8.30 35.29 33.41
C SER A 516 -8.90 36.58 33.96
N THR A 517 -10.08 36.48 34.57
CA THR A 517 -10.78 37.58 35.25
C THR A 517 -10.00 38.13 36.46
N SER A 518 -8.88 37.49 36.82
CA SER A 518 -7.95 37.95 37.84
C SER A 518 -7.04 39.09 37.34
N SER A 519 -6.65 39.10 36.06
CA SER A 519 -5.66 40.07 35.53
C SER A 519 -6.23 41.49 35.35
N LEU A 520 -7.53 41.61 35.06
CA LEU A 520 -8.23 42.89 34.93
C LEU A 520 -8.37 43.62 36.27
N LEU A 521 -8.60 42.90 37.37
CA LEU A 521 -8.64 43.45 38.72
C LEU A 521 -7.27 43.97 39.16
N VAL A 522 -6.19 43.26 38.84
CA VAL A 522 -4.81 43.68 39.12
C VAL A 522 -4.45 44.93 38.30
N LEU A 523 -4.81 44.99 37.03
CA LEU A 523 -4.57 46.17 36.19
C LEU A 523 -5.32 47.40 36.71
N VAL A 524 -6.58 47.25 37.11
CA VAL A 524 -7.38 48.34 37.70
C VAL A 524 -6.78 48.80 39.03
N LEU A 525 -6.32 47.89 39.88
CA LEU A 525 -5.63 48.23 41.14
C LEU A 525 -4.31 48.98 40.89
N VAL A 526 -3.52 48.57 39.89
CA VAL A 526 -2.28 49.26 39.52
C VAL A 526 -2.57 50.66 38.96
N LEU A 527 -3.60 50.83 38.15
CA LEU A 527 -4.02 52.13 37.63
C LEU A 527 -4.57 53.05 38.73
N LEU A 528 -5.32 52.52 39.70
CA LEU A 528 -5.76 53.28 40.87
C LEU A 528 -4.59 53.69 41.77
N LEU A 529 -3.59 52.81 41.95
CA LEU A 529 -2.37 53.13 42.69
C LEU A 529 -1.54 54.20 41.98
N ALA A 530 -1.40 54.12 40.65
CA ALA A 530 -0.73 55.12 39.84
C ALA A 530 -1.47 56.48 39.89
N ALA A 531 -2.81 56.47 39.78
CA ALA A 531 -3.62 57.67 39.91
C ALA A 531 -3.52 58.29 41.32
N TYR A 532 -3.48 57.47 42.37
CA TYR A 532 -3.27 57.91 43.75
C TYR A 532 -1.88 58.55 43.95
N LEU A 533 -0.83 57.94 43.40
CA LEU A 533 0.54 58.46 43.46
C LEU A 533 0.72 59.76 42.65
N LEU A 534 -0.04 59.92 41.55
CA LEU A 534 0.01 61.11 40.70
C LEU A 534 -0.86 62.27 41.19
N ARG A 535 -1.79 62.04 42.14
CA ARG A 535 -2.71 63.06 42.68
C ARG A 535 -2.14 63.95 43.78
N ARG A 536 -1.01 63.62 44.40
CA ARG A 536 -0.37 64.49 45.41
C ARG A 536 0.95 65.08 44.90
N PRO A 537 1.02 66.40 44.66
CA PRO A 537 2.18 67.05 44.02
C PRO A 537 3.49 66.91 44.82
N GLU A 538 3.43 66.62 46.12
CA GLU A 538 4.61 66.51 46.98
C GLU A 538 5.38 65.18 46.87
N ARG A 539 4.77 64.09 46.39
CA ARG A 539 5.46 62.78 46.25
C ARG A 539 6.25 62.63 44.94
N ARG A 540 5.94 63.44 43.90
CA ARG A 540 6.68 63.46 42.62
C ARG A 540 8.16 63.89 42.76
N ARG A 541 8.49 64.73 43.76
CA ARG A 541 9.86 65.20 43.98
C ARG A 541 10.81 64.14 44.56
N ARG A 542 10.29 63.14 45.30
CA ARG A 542 11.14 62.06 45.86
C ARG A 542 11.50 61.01 44.81
N LEU A 543 10.59 60.63 43.91
CA LEU A 543 10.88 59.67 42.83
C LEU A 543 11.88 60.22 41.79
N TRP A 544 11.76 61.51 41.44
CA TRP A 544 12.66 62.17 40.50
C TRP A 544 14.08 62.42 41.05
N SER A 545 14.27 62.36 42.37
CA SER A 545 15.59 62.49 43.01
C SER A 545 16.45 61.22 42.92
N ILE A 546 15.81 60.04 42.77
CA ILE A 546 16.49 58.74 42.62
C ILE A 546 16.95 58.54 41.16
N ILE A 547 16.16 59.01 40.19
CA ILE A 547 16.49 58.89 38.76
C ILE A 547 17.57 59.91 38.33
N ARG A 548 17.72 61.04 39.02
CA ARG A 548 18.77 62.05 38.73
C ARG A 548 20.17 61.71 39.25
N ARG A 549 20.36 60.69 40.09
CA ARG A 549 21.70 60.28 40.58
C ARG A 549 22.45 59.31 39.66
N ARG A 550 21.84 58.82 38.58
CA ARG A 550 22.48 57.89 37.62
C ARG A 550 22.97 58.52 36.31
N ARG A 551 22.99 59.86 36.19
CA ARG A 551 23.57 60.57 35.04
C ARG A 551 24.52 61.69 35.47
N ARG A 552 25.78 61.35 35.78
CA ARG A 552 26.94 62.21 35.54
C ARG A 552 28.26 61.42 35.65
N SER A 553 29.20 61.77 34.76
CA SER A 553 30.54 61.22 34.49
C SER A 553 30.56 60.11 33.40
N GLY A 554 31.08 60.31 32.19
CA GLY A 554 31.70 61.48 31.55
C GLY A 554 32.39 61.09 30.23
N SER A 555 32.43 62.04 29.27
CA SER A 555 33.35 62.17 28.10
C SER A 555 33.26 61.12 26.96
N GLY A 556 33.23 61.43 25.66
CA GLY A 556 33.30 62.68 24.91
C GLY A 556 33.38 62.45 23.38
N ARG A 557 32.76 63.37 22.62
CA ARG A 557 32.90 63.70 21.17
C ARG A 557 32.11 62.90 20.09
N LYS A 558 31.56 63.70 19.17
CA LYS A 558 30.60 63.56 18.03
C LYS A 558 31.37 63.61 16.67
N PRO A 559 30.74 63.67 15.47
CA PRO A 559 29.53 63.00 14.92
C PRO A 559 29.72 62.52 13.44
N THR A 560 28.74 61.80 12.84
CA THR A 560 28.01 62.21 11.61
C THR A 560 26.86 61.25 11.22
N ARG A 561 25.67 61.84 10.99
CA ARG A 561 24.53 61.53 10.07
C ARG A 561 24.04 60.06 9.95
N GLY A 562 22.75 59.71 10.02
CA GLY A 562 21.49 60.46 10.00
C GLY A 562 20.30 59.52 10.29
N CYS A 563 19.20 60.12 10.74
CA CYS A 563 17.96 59.54 11.29
C CYS A 563 16.92 59.34 10.14
N PHE A 564 15.93 58.43 10.14
CA PHE A 564 14.66 58.38 10.90
C PHE A 564 13.87 57.12 10.44
N SER A 565 13.33 56.29 11.35
CA SER A 565 11.93 56.24 11.87
C SER A 565 10.91 55.39 11.08
N LEU A 566 10.57 54.24 11.69
CA LEU A 566 9.39 53.41 11.47
C LEU A 566 8.19 53.97 12.27
N ALA A 567 7.19 54.50 11.57
CA ALA A 567 5.82 54.67 12.09
C ALA A 567 4.85 54.97 10.93
N SER A 568 4.23 53.94 10.37
CA SER A 568 2.89 54.04 9.74
C SER A 568 2.38 52.64 9.38
N LYS A 569 1.05 52.48 9.41
CA LYS A 569 0.23 51.32 9.00
C LYS A 569 -0.23 50.38 10.13
N LEU A 570 -0.95 50.97 11.08
CA LEU A 570 -2.18 50.39 11.63
C LEU A 570 -3.36 51.08 10.92
N PHE A 571 -4.42 50.33 10.60
CA PHE A 571 -5.71 50.68 9.97
C PHE A 571 -5.86 50.40 8.44
N GLY A 572 -6.67 49.37 8.11
CA GLY A 572 -7.77 49.51 7.15
C GLY A 572 -7.90 48.56 5.93
N TRP A 573 -8.63 47.45 6.14
CA TRP A 573 -9.59 46.73 5.25
C TRP A 573 -9.21 45.94 3.98
N ASN A 574 -9.86 44.74 3.90
CA ASN A 574 -9.94 43.75 2.80
C ASN A 574 -10.79 44.24 1.60
N PRO A 575 -10.62 43.60 0.42
CA PRO A 575 -11.62 42.62 -0.01
C PRO A 575 -11.06 41.32 -0.61
N THR A 576 -11.80 40.25 -0.33
CA THR A 576 -11.93 38.90 -0.93
C THR A 576 -11.16 38.57 -2.21
N ALA A 577 -10.34 37.52 -2.15
CA ALA A 577 -10.11 36.57 -3.24
C ALA A 577 -9.83 35.16 -2.67
N TYR A 578 -10.48 34.18 -3.29
CA TYR A 578 -10.49 32.74 -3.07
C TYR A 578 -9.11 32.12 -2.71
N GLU A 579 -9.01 31.43 -1.57
CA GLU A 579 -7.80 30.65 -1.20
C GLU A 579 -8.08 29.15 -1.38
N ARG A 580 -7.35 28.56 -2.33
CA ARG A 580 -7.43 27.17 -2.74
C ARG A 580 -6.44 26.38 -1.87
N VAL A 581 -6.97 25.50 -1.03
CA VAL A 581 -6.19 24.53 -0.25
C VAL A 581 -5.59 23.50 -1.22
N MET A 582 -4.26 23.42 -1.29
CA MET A 582 -3.56 22.24 -1.81
C MET A 582 -2.35 21.92 -0.94
N GLU A 583 -2.28 20.64 -0.60
CA GLU A 583 -1.10 19.88 -0.18
C GLU A 583 0.04 19.97 -1.19
N GLU A 584 1.28 20.07 -0.70
CA GLU A 584 2.56 19.56 -1.23
C GLU A 584 3.65 20.20 -0.33
N GLY A 585 4.51 19.46 0.36
CA GLY A 585 5.68 18.77 -0.19
C GLY A 585 6.92 19.49 0.37
N GLU A 586 7.58 18.89 1.38
CA GLU A 586 8.91 18.30 1.26
C GLU A 586 10.03 19.31 0.96
N ALA A 587 10.84 19.58 2.00
CA ALA A 587 12.14 20.22 1.90
C ALA A 587 13.11 19.49 2.85
N ALA A 588 14.21 19.00 2.30
CA ALA A 588 15.52 18.80 2.94
C ALA A 588 16.48 18.51 1.77
N GLU A 589 17.25 19.48 1.28
CA GLU A 589 18.48 20.06 1.86
C GLU A 589 19.61 19.02 1.93
N PHE A 590 20.52 19.15 0.95
CA PHE A 590 21.78 18.41 0.82
C PHE A 590 22.80 19.00 1.80
N GLU A 591 23.49 18.16 2.58
CA GLU A 591 24.81 18.48 3.11
C GLU A 591 25.87 17.64 2.36
N LEU A 592 26.66 18.34 1.55
CA LEU A 592 27.90 17.85 0.95
C LEU A 592 29.04 18.18 1.92
N GLY A 593 29.74 17.15 2.41
CA GLY A 593 31.03 17.31 3.07
C GLY A 593 32.14 17.32 2.03
N GLU A 594 32.71 18.50 1.78
CA GLU A 594 34.02 18.68 1.14
C GLU A 594 35.13 18.09 2.03
N MET A 595 36.04 17.32 1.46
CA MET A 595 37.41 17.20 1.97
C MET A 595 38.37 16.82 0.85
N ASP A 596 39.05 17.84 0.32
CA ASP A 596 40.31 17.72 -0.43
C ASP A 596 41.48 17.81 0.55
N SER A 597 42.47 16.91 0.41
CA SER A 597 43.90 17.17 0.66
C SER A 597 44.74 15.89 0.42
N ASP A 598 45.23 15.75 -0.80
CA ASP A 598 46.61 15.45 -1.22
C ASP A 598 47.54 14.52 -0.39
N ASP A 599 47.91 13.43 -1.08
CA ASP A 599 49.26 12.99 -1.45
C ASP A 599 50.24 12.25 -0.50
N GLN A 600 50.60 11.05 -1.00
CA GLN A 600 51.94 10.46 -1.18
C GLN A 600 52.74 9.94 0.04
N ASN A 601 52.92 8.59 0.13
CA ASN A 601 54.13 7.86 -0.33
C ASN A 601 54.43 6.54 0.43
N TYR A 602 54.74 5.50 -0.38
CA TYR A 602 55.68 4.37 -0.21
C TYR A 602 55.66 3.39 1.00
N SER A 603 55.43 2.12 0.62
CA SER A 603 56.27 0.91 0.83
C SER A 603 56.33 0.15 2.17
N ASP A 604 56.00 -1.14 2.03
CA ASP A 604 56.74 -2.36 2.40
C ASP A 604 56.78 -2.94 3.84
N SER A 605 56.38 -4.23 3.84
CA SER A 605 57.04 -5.40 4.45
C SER A 605 57.02 -5.68 5.96
N SER A 606 56.44 -6.87 6.23
CA SER A 606 56.96 -8.04 6.97
C SER A 606 56.95 -8.10 8.53
N ASP A 607 56.16 -9.08 8.99
CA ASP A 607 56.51 -10.24 9.84
C ASP A 607 56.93 -10.04 11.32
N GLY A 608 56.46 -10.95 12.19
CA GLY A 608 57.09 -11.17 13.51
C GLY A 608 56.22 -11.34 14.77
N SER A 609 55.46 -12.44 14.84
CA SER A 609 55.27 -13.34 16.00
C SER A 609 55.69 -12.94 17.44
N ARG A 610 54.79 -13.12 18.44
CA ARG A 610 54.86 -14.20 19.48
C ARG A 610 53.91 -14.01 20.69
N ALA A 611 53.16 -15.09 20.98
CA ALA A 611 52.86 -15.77 22.26
C ALA A 611 52.60 -14.95 23.56
N GLY A 612 51.63 -15.27 24.43
CA GLY A 612 50.73 -16.41 24.57
C GLY A 612 50.15 -16.49 26.00
N LYS A 613 49.37 -17.56 26.24
CA LYS A 613 48.91 -18.17 27.52
C LYS A 613 47.48 -17.89 28.01
N ALA A 614 46.62 -18.89 27.76
CA ALA A 614 45.54 -19.35 28.65
C ALA A 614 46.11 -20.14 29.86
N PRO A 615 45.31 -20.53 30.88
CA PRO A 615 44.44 -21.73 30.86
C PRO A 615 43.08 -21.49 31.58
N GLY A 616 41.99 -22.28 31.56
CA GLY A 616 41.74 -23.69 31.21
C GLY A 616 41.14 -24.44 32.43
N LEU A 617 39.92 -25.03 32.30
CA LEU A 617 39.31 -26.23 32.96
C LEU A 617 37.77 -26.05 33.03
N ALA A 618 36.87 -27.04 32.89
CA ALA A 618 36.91 -28.46 32.51
C ALA A 618 35.46 -28.94 32.22
N THR A 619 35.36 -30.01 31.43
CA THR A 619 34.15 -30.74 31.01
C THR A 619 33.65 -31.75 32.06
N PRO A 620 32.55 -32.49 31.77
CA PRO A 620 32.76 -33.90 31.41
C PRO A 620 31.97 -34.41 30.19
N ARG A 621 32.46 -35.53 29.65
CA ARG A 621 32.06 -36.25 28.42
C ARG A 621 30.99 -37.33 28.65
N LEU A 622 30.30 -37.72 27.57
CA LEU A 622 29.93 -39.11 27.25
C LEU A 622 29.99 -39.37 25.73
N ASN A 623 30.59 -40.52 25.38
CA ASN A 623 30.82 -41.20 24.08
C ASN A 623 29.49 -41.65 23.41
N ILE A 624 29.33 -42.13 22.15
CA ILE A 624 30.09 -42.59 20.95
C ILE A 624 28.97 -42.75 19.88
N ASP A 625 29.10 -42.44 18.58
CA ASP A 625 29.54 -43.36 17.52
C ASP A 625 29.65 -42.66 16.13
N ARG A 626 30.56 -43.17 15.30
CA ARG A 626 30.90 -42.74 13.92
C ARG A 626 29.89 -43.28 12.87
N PHE A 627 29.74 -42.61 11.73
CA PHE A 627 29.94 -43.19 10.38
C PHE A 627 29.99 -42.10 9.28
N ASP A 628 30.62 -42.47 8.17
CA ASP A 628 31.29 -41.71 7.10
C ASP A 628 30.47 -40.75 6.21
N ASP A 629 31.28 -39.90 5.54
CA ASP A 629 31.03 -39.08 4.35
C ASP A 629 30.11 -39.68 3.28
N MET A 630 29.23 -38.84 2.70
CA MET A 630 28.81 -38.98 1.30
C MET A 630 28.21 -37.67 0.75
N HIS A 631 28.93 -37.05 -0.19
CA HIS A 631 28.35 -36.19 -1.22
C HIS A 631 27.46 -37.00 -2.18
N PRO A 632 26.50 -36.35 -2.86
CA PRO A 632 26.18 -36.75 -4.23
C PRO A 632 26.17 -35.57 -5.24
N PRO A 633 26.21 -35.88 -6.54
CA PRO A 633 27.08 -35.20 -7.51
C PRO A 633 26.34 -34.37 -8.58
N SER A 634 27.11 -33.55 -9.30
CA SER A 634 26.74 -33.05 -10.63
C SER A 634 27.03 -34.10 -11.71
N ALA A 635 26.16 -34.23 -12.70
CA ALA A 635 26.49 -34.73 -14.05
C ALA A 635 25.33 -34.48 -15.02
N MET A 636 25.61 -33.75 -16.10
CA MET A 636 24.94 -33.92 -17.39
C MET A 636 25.58 -35.12 -18.11
N ASP A 637 24.79 -35.96 -18.78
CA ASP A 637 25.06 -36.32 -20.18
C ASP A 637 23.84 -36.90 -20.92
N ARG A 638 23.92 -36.80 -22.25
CA ARG A 638 22.88 -36.94 -23.28
C ARG A 638 22.60 -38.39 -23.75
N ASN A 639 21.46 -38.49 -24.44
CA ASN A 639 21.04 -39.43 -25.51
C ASN A 639 20.31 -40.74 -25.13
N GLY A 640 19.07 -40.87 -25.62
CA GLY A 640 18.30 -42.12 -25.69
C GLY A 640 16.85 -41.96 -26.15
N LEU A 641 16.65 -41.90 -27.47
CA LEU A 641 15.42 -41.75 -28.27
C LEU A 641 14.14 -42.56 -27.89
N VAL A 642 12.99 -41.88 -28.12
CA VAL A 642 11.75 -42.29 -28.83
C VAL A 642 10.76 -43.26 -28.15
N ILE A 643 9.57 -42.73 -27.83
CA ILE A 643 8.29 -43.24 -28.36
C ILE A 643 7.42 -42.03 -28.79
N ARG A 644 7.02 -42.04 -30.06
CA ARG A 644 6.04 -41.12 -30.67
C ARG A 644 4.63 -41.67 -30.47
N THR A 645 3.67 -40.81 -30.16
CA THR A 645 2.31 -40.91 -30.72
C THR A 645 1.83 -39.54 -31.15
N GLU A 646 1.35 -39.49 -32.38
CA GLU A 646 0.92 -38.31 -33.13
C GLU A 646 -0.45 -37.78 -32.68
N SER A 647 -0.66 -36.47 -32.78
CA SER A 647 -1.90 -35.90 -33.32
C SER A 647 -1.66 -34.45 -33.80
N ARG A 648 -1.54 -34.33 -35.13
CA ARG A 648 -1.60 -33.07 -35.89
C ARG A 648 -3.07 -32.72 -36.13
N GLU A 649 -3.47 -31.46 -35.94
CA GLU A 649 -4.27 -30.63 -36.87
C GLU A 649 -4.05 -29.14 -36.49
N ARG A 650 -3.17 -28.42 -37.18
CA ARG A 650 -3.39 -27.49 -38.33
C ARG A 650 -3.84 -26.07 -37.97
N LEU A 651 -2.84 -25.19 -37.94
CA LEU A 651 -2.92 -23.77 -38.30
C LEU A 651 -3.37 -23.60 -39.77
N ALA A 652 -4.18 -22.58 -40.05
CA ALA A 652 -4.42 -22.07 -41.40
C ALA A 652 -4.22 -20.55 -41.42
N PRO A 653 -3.45 -19.99 -42.38
CA PRO A 653 -3.28 -18.56 -42.56
C PRO A 653 -4.27 -17.98 -43.59
N THR A 654 -4.56 -16.69 -43.42
CA THR A 654 -5.32 -15.79 -44.29
C THR A 654 -4.60 -15.51 -45.60
N LEU A 655 -5.30 -15.58 -46.75
CA LEU A 655 -4.91 -14.95 -48.01
C LEU A 655 -6.14 -14.66 -48.89
N GLN A 656 -6.10 -13.51 -49.58
CA GLN A 656 -7.18 -12.85 -50.31
C GLN A 656 -7.44 -13.41 -51.73
N MET A 657 -8.63 -13.06 -52.26
CA MET A 657 -8.99 -12.67 -53.64
C MET A 657 -9.74 -13.64 -54.60
N LEU A 658 -10.86 -13.07 -55.10
CA LEU A 658 -11.49 -13.12 -56.45
C LEU A 658 -12.54 -14.20 -56.83
N ASN A 659 -13.78 -13.70 -56.97
CA ASN A 659 -14.77 -13.87 -58.04
C ASN A 659 -14.90 -15.24 -58.77
N ALA A 660 -16.07 -15.88 -58.62
CA ALA A 660 -16.94 -16.31 -59.74
C ALA A 660 -18.22 -16.99 -59.19
N GLY A 661 -19.38 -16.50 -59.59
CA GLY A 661 -20.67 -16.98 -59.10
C GLY A 661 -21.22 -18.22 -59.82
N ARG A 662 -22.31 -18.77 -59.27
CA ARG A 662 -23.38 -19.41 -60.05
C ARG A 662 -24.70 -19.48 -59.26
N ARG A 663 -25.74 -18.91 -59.89
CA ARG A 663 -27.20 -19.10 -59.77
C ARG A 663 -27.57 -20.62 -59.67
N SER A 664 -28.72 -21.13 -59.21
CA SER A 664 -30.09 -20.68 -58.87
C SER A 664 -30.93 -21.95 -58.53
N ARG A 665 -31.90 -21.95 -57.61
CA ARG A 665 -33.39 -22.10 -57.78
C ARG A 665 -33.94 -22.70 -56.46
N ALA A 666 -34.87 -22.07 -55.74
CA ALA A 666 -36.32 -21.90 -55.94
C ALA A 666 -37.19 -23.06 -55.37
N GLY A 667 -38.08 -22.74 -54.42
CA GLY A 667 -39.22 -23.58 -54.05
C GLY A 667 -39.74 -23.41 -52.61
N SER A 668 -40.70 -22.50 -52.38
CA SER A 668 -41.70 -22.62 -51.30
C SER A 668 -43.05 -22.99 -51.91
N PRO A 669 -44.01 -23.55 -51.14
CA PRO A 669 -45.12 -22.70 -50.70
C PRO A 669 -45.82 -23.05 -49.35
N THR A 670 -46.43 -22.01 -48.76
CA THR A 670 -47.76 -21.90 -48.07
C THR A 670 -48.11 -22.54 -46.70
N ARG A 671 -48.11 -21.69 -45.66
CA ARG A 671 -49.23 -21.15 -44.80
C ARG A 671 -50.54 -21.95 -44.59
N LEU A 672 -50.98 -22.07 -43.31
CA LEU A 672 -52.37 -21.92 -42.76
C LEU A 672 -52.31 -21.96 -41.20
N LYS A 673 -52.53 -20.85 -40.49
CA LYS A 673 -53.73 -20.39 -39.71
C LYS A 673 -54.12 -21.23 -38.45
N SER A 674 -54.07 -20.57 -37.28
CA SER A 674 -54.73 -20.94 -36.00
C SER A 674 -56.27 -20.83 -36.07
N PRO A 675 -57.04 -21.30 -35.06
CA PRO A 675 -57.37 -20.45 -33.88
C PRO A 675 -57.72 -21.15 -32.53
N LEU A 676 -57.72 -20.34 -31.44
CA LEU A 676 -58.57 -20.34 -30.21
C LEU A 676 -58.58 -21.58 -29.27
N VAL A 677 -58.11 -21.54 -28.00
CA VAL A 677 -58.54 -20.85 -26.74
C VAL A 677 -59.54 -21.65 -25.86
N THR A 678 -59.00 -22.21 -24.75
CA THR A 678 -59.56 -22.49 -23.37
C THR A 678 -60.73 -23.48 -23.15
N PRO A 679 -61.05 -23.92 -21.90
CA PRO A 679 -60.38 -23.77 -20.58
C PRO A 679 -60.31 -25.04 -19.66
N LEU A 680 -59.50 -24.91 -18.58
CA LEU A 680 -59.63 -25.31 -17.14
C LEU A 680 -59.95 -26.75 -16.64
N GLN A 681 -59.47 -26.97 -15.40
CA GLN A 681 -59.64 -28.08 -14.41
C GLN A 681 -58.75 -29.31 -14.64
N ASP A 682 -57.91 -29.80 -13.70
CA ASP A 682 -57.69 -29.54 -12.25
C ASP A 682 -56.18 -29.50 -11.90
#